data_AF-A0A1H1W8J8-F1
#
_entry.id   AF-A0A1H1W8J8-F1
#
_cell.length_a   1.000
_cell.length_b   1.000
_cell.length_c   1.000
_cell.angle_alpha   90.00
_cell.angle_beta   90.00
_cell.angle_gamma   90.00
#
_symmetry.space_group_name_H-M   'P 1'
#
loop_
_entity.id
_entity.type
_entity.pdbx_description
1 polymer ?
#
loop_
_entity_poly.entity_id
_entity_poly.type
_entity_poly.pdbx_seq_one_letter_code
_entity_poly.pdbx_strand_id
1 'polypeptide(L)'
;MHEPQDLRRRATRADVARAAGTSTAVVSYVINNGPRPVAPETRQRVLQAIEQTGYRRDPIAGALATGKTRTLGLVVPDIENPFYAALAKQLETTALANDHTLLLANSGESADREAHLVTKLVERRVDGVIIAPVGASVEPVLEAAGGVPIVVLDRRATDPRIGEVTTDTRLMAMLATQHLVEHGRTRHAIITGRRELPTAADRVAGWTLALQAAELAVREAAISWAAFSKDGGYRAASSLLDGDVDFDALFTGSEQQAIGALRALQERGVAVPAEVSIASVDGTDASAFTYPALSSIRQPFEQIAANAIERVLDPASARTVTIDSYEFVRRESCGCYPLRAPNRPTPDRPPSDRRSRATSAPIQTRTREKGETVSEDATTRDSILNELDQLEQTGYDVAELRTTSDAAHLASATWDSFADEVRKLPQSNFGYNEPSDLRQIEEQLDADLTASYQVADDLSDRLIAAWRGRVCGNMLGKPVEYGVYWTRSRIKEYLQAADAYPLSDYIPAPEGLRDRFELREDNWRATTRGNVDGSARDDDVDYTVLGLHILEEYGTDFTSADVATEWLTRLPFHQTYTAERAAYRNLVEERGVDEAAVYRNPYREWIGALIRGDVFGYVTPGDPTAALRLAYKDAYLSHRANGIYGEQWAAVLLSLALSSDDIGEVFTRSLDYVPRASRLHEAITRPHRIWKRGGSWEDAVEDADHAWSGYHWVHTVNNAAIIAAALLWGEGDFSRSIGLTVQGGKDTDSNGATVGSILGALNGTAGIPSHWTEPIHDHVRSAVFGFENTSIPDLARRTEAVMTR
;
A
#
# COMPACT_ATOMS: atom_id res chain seq x y z
N MET A 1 27.07 25.62 -58.61
CA MET A 1 25.62 25.30 -58.53
C MET A 1 25.50 23.91 -57.93
N HIS A 2 24.53 23.69 -57.03
CA HIS A 2 24.06 22.36 -56.66
C HIS A 2 22.59 22.27 -57.04
N GLU A 3 22.16 21.13 -57.55
CA GLU A 3 20.77 20.92 -57.95
C GLU A 3 19.88 20.76 -56.71
N PRO A 4 18.63 21.24 -56.75
CA PRO A 4 17.66 20.97 -55.70
C PRO A 4 17.28 19.48 -55.74
N GLN A 5 17.59 18.73 -54.67
CA GLN A 5 17.14 17.35 -54.54
C GLN A 5 15.61 17.29 -54.46
N ASP A 6 15.00 16.42 -55.27
CA ASP A 6 13.53 16.32 -55.35
C ASP A 6 12.94 15.65 -54.10
N LEU A 7 12.32 16.47 -53.24
CA LEU A 7 11.64 16.04 -52.01
C LEU A 7 10.34 15.24 -52.26
N ARG A 8 9.94 14.96 -53.51
CA ARG A 8 8.58 14.47 -53.84
C ARG A 8 8.42 12.97 -54.08
N ARG A 9 9.47 12.15 -54.00
CA ARG A 9 9.34 10.68 -54.04
C ARG A 9 9.80 10.00 -52.75
N ARG A 10 8.85 9.69 -51.86
CA ARG A 10 9.04 8.67 -50.81
C ARG A 10 9.42 7.34 -51.47
N ALA A 11 10.40 6.63 -50.92
CA ALA A 11 10.77 5.30 -51.39
C ALA A 11 9.58 4.32 -51.25
N THR A 12 9.50 3.35 -52.16
CA THR A 12 8.42 2.35 -52.17
C THR A 12 8.94 0.94 -51.86
N ARG A 13 8.03 0.00 -51.53
CA ARG A 13 8.36 -1.44 -51.42
C ARG A 13 9.02 -2.00 -52.69
N ALA A 14 8.73 -1.44 -53.87
CA ALA A 14 9.35 -1.83 -55.14
C ALA A 14 10.80 -1.33 -55.26
N ASP A 15 11.11 -0.20 -54.63
CA ASP A 15 12.47 0.35 -54.59
C ASP A 15 13.35 -0.42 -53.59
N VAL A 16 12.81 -0.78 -52.42
CA VAL A 16 13.43 -1.74 -51.47
C VAL A 16 13.70 -3.09 -52.13
N ALA A 17 12.70 -3.66 -52.83
CA ALA A 17 12.84 -4.97 -53.48
C ALA A 17 13.94 -4.98 -54.55
N ARG A 18 14.08 -3.87 -55.29
CA ARG A 18 15.13 -3.67 -56.30
C ARG A 18 16.52 -3.59 -55.64
N ALA A 19 16.67 -2.81 -54.58
CA ALA A 19 17.93 -2.68 -53.84
C ALA A 19 18.35 -4.00 -53.15
N ALA A 20 17.40 -4.72 -52.56
CA ALA A 20 17.65 -6.01 -51.91
C ALA A 20 17.94 -7.17 -52.87
N GLY A 21 17.65 -7.03 -54.17
CA GLY A 21 17.71 -8.13 -55.14
C GLY A 21 16.71 -9.24 -54.81
N THR A 22 15.42 -8.88 -54.63
CA THR A 22 14.35 -9.83 -54.29
C THR A 22 12.96 -9.32 -54.73
N SER A 23 11.87 -10.03 -54.40
CA SER A 23 10.51 -9.63 -54.77
C SER A 23 9.84 -8.74 -53.71
N THR A 24 8.87 -7.93 -54.13
CA THR A 24 8.03 -7.11 -53.25
C THR A 24 7.20 -7.93 -52.25
N ALA A 25 7.01 -9.23 -52.50
CA ALA A 25 6.39 -10.17 -51.58
C ALA A 25 7.38 -10.60 -50.48
N VAL A 26 8.63 -10.92 -50.80
CA VAL A 26 9.67 -11.24 -49.81
C VAL A 26 9.94 -10.04 -48.91
N VAL A 27 10.01 -8.82 -49.47
CA VAL A 27 10.06 -7.58 -48.68
C VAL A 27 8.85 -7.46 -47.74
N SER A 28 7.65 -7.83 -48.20
CA SER A 28 6.45 -7.86 -47.35
C SER A 28 6.58 -8.85 -46.19
N TYR A 29 7.14 -10.04 -46.43
CA TYR A 29 7.28 -11.07 -45.41
C TYR A 29 8.35 -10.72 -44.37
N VAL A 30 9.44 -10.05 -44.76
CA VAL A 30 10.45 -9.53 -43.83
C VAL A 30 9.90 -8.40 -42.95
N ILE A 31 9.08 -7.50 -43.51
CA ILE A 31 8.52 -6.34 -42.78
C ILE A 31 7.34 -6.72 -41.88
N ASN A 32 6.54 -7.72 -42.25
CA ASN A 32 5.28 -8.06 -41.56
C ASN A 32 5.27 -9.48 -40.98
N ASN A 33 6.44 -10.12 -40.80
CA ASN A 33 6.59 -11.51 -40.37
C ASN A 33 5.63 -12.47 -41.09
N GLY A 34 5.65 -12.43 -42.42
CA GLY A 34 4.67 -13.11 -43.28
C GLY A 34 4.72 -14.65 -43.18
N PRO A 35 3.67 -15.35 -43.65
CA PRO A 35 3.41 -16.78 -43.39
C PRO A 35 4.36 -17.76 -44.12
N ARG A 36 5.52 -17.31 -44.59
CA ARG A 36 6.58 -18.15 -45.15
C ARG A 36 7.93 -17.65 -44.62
N PRO A 37 8.76 -18.52 -44.01
CA PRO A 37 10.06 -18.12 -43.50
C PRO A 37 10.95 -17.63 -44.65
N VAL A 38 11.70 -16.55 -44.38
CA VAL A 38 12.69 -15.99 -45.31
C VAL A 38 14.08 -16.34 -44.80
N ALA A 39 14.93 -16.92 -45.66
CA ALA A 39 16.28 -17.33 -45.29
C ALA A 39 17.09 -16.15 -44.68
N PRO A 40 17.90 -16.37 -43.61
CA PRO A 40 18.53 -15.30 -42.84
C PRO A 40 19.30 -14.27 -43.69
N GLU A 41 20.13 -14.72 -44.62
CA GLU A 41 20.88 -13.87 -45.56
C GLU A 41 19.97 -12.95 -46.39
N THR A 42 18.82 -13.46 -46.82
CA THR A 42 17.84 -12.70 -47.61
C THR A 42 17.03 -11.75 -46.74
N ARG A 43 16.78 -12.10 -45.46
CA ARG A 43 16.23 -11.18 -44.46
C ARG A 43 17.18 -10.02 -44.21
N GLN A 44 18.48 -10.29 -44.05
CA GLN A 44 19.51 -9.28 -43.82
C GLN A 44 19.68 -8.32 -45.01
N ARG A 45 19.71 -8.83 -46.25
CA ARG A 45 19.71 -7.99 -47.47
C ARG A 45 18.50 -7.06 -47.55
N VAL A 46 17.31 -7.51 -47.16
CA VAL A 46 16.11 -6.66 -47.14
C VAL A 46 16.20 -5.58 -46.06
N LEU A 47 16.70 -5.89 -44.87
CA LEU A 47 16.86 -4.90 -43.80
C LEU A 47 17.86 -3.79 -44.20
N GLN A 48 19.01 -4.15 -44.76
CA GLN A 48 19.98 -3.19 -45.31
C GLN A 48 19.37 -2.34 -46.45
N ALA A 49 18.56 -2.93 -47.33
CA ALA A 49 17.89 -2.19 -48.39
C ALA A 49 16.80 -1.23 -47.88
N ILE A 50 16.14 -1.51 -46.75
CA ILE A 50 15.18 -0.60 -46.10
C ILE A 50 15.92 0.65 -45.59
N GLU A 51 17.04 0.44 -44.91
CA GLU A 51 17.93 1.49 -44.40
C GLU A 51 18.49 2.36 -45.53
N GLN A 52 19.11 1.73 -46.53
CA GLN A 52 19.71 2.41 -47.70
C GLN A 52 18.70 3.23 -48.54
N THR A 53 17.44 2.81 -48.59
CA THR A 53 16.39 3.54 -49.34
C THR A 53 15.61 4.53 -48.49
N GLY A 54 15.86 4.60 -47.18
CA GLY A 54 15.05 5.39 -46.24
C GLY A 54 13.57 4.96 -46.21
N TYR A 55 13.27 3.70 -46.56
CA TYR A 55 11.89 3.24 -46.68
C TYR A 55 11.20 3.20 -45.30
N ARG A 56 10.16 4.03 -45.15
CA ARG A 56 9.24 3.95 -44.01
C ARG A 56 7.94 3.29 -44.48
N ARG A 57 7.41 2.36 -43.66
CA ARG A 57 6.10 1.75 -43.89
C ARG A 57 5.04 2.85 -43.95
N ASP A 58 4.21 2.83 -44.99
CA ASP A 58 3.07 3.73 -45.08
C ASP A 58 1.93 3.16 -44.19
N PRO A 59 1.49 3.88 -43.15
CA PRO A 59 0.45 3.38 -42.24
C PRO A 59 -0.92 3.29 -42.92
N ILE A 60 -1.21 4.15 -43.90
CA ILE A 60 -2.47 4.16 -44.65
C ILE A 60 -2.55 2.89 -45.52
N ALA A 61 -1.44 2.52 -46.16
CA ALA A 61 -1.34 1.25 -46.89
C ALA A 61 -1.37 0.00 -45.97
N GLY A 62 -1.06 0.17 -44.68
CA GLY A 62 -1.29 -0.84 -43.64
C GLY A 62 -2.78 -0.98 -43.30
N ALA A 63 -3.42 0.13 -42.94
CA ALA A 63 -4.83 0.19 -42.56
C ALA A 63 -5.78 -0.31 -43.67
N LEU A 64 -5.45 -0.04 -44.93
CA LEU A 64 -6.16 -0.59 -46.09
C LEU A 64 -6.13 -2.12 -46.20
N ALA A 65 -5.20 -2.80 -45.54
CA ALA A 65 -5.09 -4.26 -45.51
C ALA A 65 -5.61 -4.89 -44.21
N THR A 66 -5.60 -4.16 -43.09
CA THR A 66 -6.05 -4.63 -41.76
C THR A 66 -7.44 -4.16 -41.36
N GLY A 67 -8.02 -3.18 -42.07
CA GLY A 67 -9.28 -2.52 -41.69
C GLY A 67 -9.13 -1.48 -40.56
N LYS A 68 -8.22 -1.73 -39.60
CA LYS A 68 -7.91 -0.83 -38.47
C LYS A 68 -6.82 0.20 -38.77
N THR A 69 -6.94 1.43 -38.26
CA THR A 69 -5.90 2.49 -38.41
C THR A 69 -4.89 2.55 -37.27
N ARG A 70 -5.13 1.84 -36.16
CA ARG A 70 -4.42 1.95 -34.88
C ARG A 70 -4.50 3.36 -34.31
N THR A 71 -5.69 3.91 -34.31
CA THR A 71 -5.94 5.29 -33.89
C THR A 71 -7.23 5.38 -33.10
N LEU A 72 -7.18 5.99 -31.92
CA LEU A 72 -8.35 6.24 -31.07
C LEU A 72 -8.64 7.74 -31.00
N GLY A 73 -9.91 8.11 -30.94
CA GLY A 73 -10.31 9.49 -30.65
C GLY A 73 -10.50 9.72 -29.14
N LEU A 74 -10.13 10.90 -28.65
CA LEU A 74 -10.52 11.38 -27.31
C LEU A 74 -11.19 12.75 -27.44
N VAL A 75 -12.46 12.86 -27.02
CA VAL A 75 -13.19 14.14 -26.94
C VAL A 75 -13.32 14.56 -25.47
N VAL A 76 -12.89 15.78 -25.14
CA VAL A 76 -12.99 16.35 -23.78
C VAL A 76 -13.74 17.70 -23.76
N PRO A 77 -14.41 18.07 -22.65
CA PRO A 77 -15.13 19.33 -22.50
C PRO A 77 -14.23 20.56 -22.61
N ASP A 78 -13.07 20.51 -21.94
CA ASP A 78 -12.03 21.52 -22.03
C ASP A 78 -10.66 20.93 -21.64
N ILE A 79 -9.61 21.27 -22.39
CA ILE A 79 -8.23 20.84 -22.10
C ILE A 79 -7.50 21.78 -21.14
N GLU A 80 -8.03 22.99 -20.87
CA GLU A 80 -7.48 23.88 -19.84
C GLU A 80 -7.84 23.43 -18.40
N ASN A 81 -8.69 22.41 -18.25
CA ASN A 81 -8.93 21.73 -16.98
C ASN A 81 -7.86 20.64 -16.75
N PRO A 82 -7.03 20.74 -15.68
CA PRO A 82 -6.01 19.75 -15.33
C PRO A 82 -6.53 18.32 -15.23
N PHE A 83 -7.80 18.10 -14.82
CA PHE A 83 -8.40 16.77 -14.76
C PHE A 83 -8.40 16.09 -16.14
N TYR A 84 -8.95 16.76 -17.16
CA TYR A 84 -8.98 16.23 -18.52
C TYR A 84 -7.59 16.18 -19.16
N ALA A 85 -6.66 17.07 -18.79
CA ALA A 85 -5.28 17.02 -19.24
C ALA A 85 -4.50 15.82 -18.67
N ALA A 86 -4.63 15.54 -17.36
CA ALA A 86 -4.03 14.38 -16.70
C ALA A 86 -4.62 13.07 -17.23
N LEU A 87 -5.94 13.01 -17.38
CA LEU A 87 -6.64 11.87 -17.96
C LEU A 87 -6.25 11.62 -19.42
N ALA A 88 -6.11 12.68 -20.24
CA ALA A 88 -5.64 12.56 -21.63
C ALA A 88 -4.19 12.04 -21.72
N LYS A 89 -3.30 12.47 -20.81
CA LYS A 89 -1.92 11.94 -20.71
C LYS A 89 -1.94 10.43 -20.40
N GLN A 90 -2.72 9.99 -19.42
CA GLN A 90 -2.76 8.57 -19.05
C GLN A 90 -3.40 7.69 -20.14
N LEU A 91 -4.47 8.19 -20.79
CA LEU A 91 -5.10 7.55 -21.94
C LEU A 91 -4.14 7.42 -23.14
N GLU A 92 -3.28 8.42 -23.38
CA GLU A 92 -2.27 8.36 -24.44
C GLU A 92 -1.21 7.30 -24.14
N THR A 93 -0.69 7.26 -22.91
CA THR A 93 0.28 6.25 -22.48
C THR A 93 -0.30 4.84 -22.54
N THR A 94 -1.57 4.66 -22.12
CA THR A 94 -2.26 3.36 -22.18
C THR A 94 -2.59 2.95 -23.63
N ALA A 95 -2.95 3.90 -24.51
CA ALA A 95 -3.15 3.63 -25.93
C ALA A 95 -1.86 3.21 -26.63
N LEU A 96 -0.73 3.88 -26.34
CA LEU A 96 0.58 3.53 -26.89
C LEU A 96 1.03 2.13 -26.46
N ALA A 97 0.82 1.75 -25.20
CA ALA A 97 1.07 0.41 -24.70
C ALA A 97 0.25 -0.67 -25.45
N ASN A 98 -0.91 -0.28 -26.00
CA ASN A 98 -1.79 -1.14 -26.81
C ASN A 98 -1.57 -0.98 -28.33
N ASP A 99 -0.45 -0.39 -28.80
CA ASP A 99 -0.13 -0.21 -30.23
C ASP A 99 -1.18 0.67 -30.98
N HIS A 100 -1.69 1.71 -30.30
CA HIS A 100 -2.62 2.72 -30.84
C HIS A 100 -2.14 4.16 -30.55
N THR A 101 -2.43 5.10 -31.45
CA THR A 101 -2.20 6.55 -31.25
C THR A 101 -3.49 7.27 -30.84
N LEU A 102 -3.43 8.21 -29.90
CA LEU A 102 -4.58 8.98 -29.46
C LEU A 102 -4.72 10.32 -30.21
N LEU A 103 -5.93 10.67 -30.65
CA LEU A 103 -6.29 11.95 -31.27
C LEU A 103 -7.22 12.76 -30.36
N LEU A 104 -6.65 13.75 -29.66
CA LEU A 104 -7.40 14.67 -28.81
C LEU A 104 -8.24 15.67 -29.62
N ALA A 105 -9.47 15.92 -29.16
CA ALA A 105 -10.35 16.98 -29.62
C ALA A 105 -11.02 17.68 -28.43
N ASN A 106 -11.06 19.02 -28.44
CA ASN A 106 -11.70 19.83 -27.39
C ASN A 106 -13.09 20.31 -27.86
N SER A 107 -14.16 19.91 -27.17
CA SER A 107 -15.53 20.35 -27.49
C SER A 107 -15.83 21.77 -27.03
N GLY A 108 -15.10 22.30 -26.04
CA GLY A 108 -15.25 23.67 -25.54
C GLY A 108 -16.61 23.89 -24.87
N GLU A 109 -16.99 23.00 -23.94
CA GLU A 109 -18.26 23.02 -23.20
C GLU A 109 -19.51 23.13 -24.10
N SER A 110 -19.48 22.47 -25.27
CA SER A 110 -20.55 22.54 -26.29
C SER A 110 -20.91 21.16 -26.87
N ALA A 111 -22.11 20.66 -26.55
CA ALA A 111 -22.61 19.36 -27.02
C ALA A 111 -22.72 19.27 -28.56
N ASP A 112 -23.11 20.36 -29.24
CA ASP A 112 -23.15 20.41 -30.71
C ASP A 112 -21.76 20.16 -31.33
N ARG A 113 -20.70 20.64 -30.65
CA ARG A 113 -19.31 20.38 -31.06
C ARG A 113 -18.88 18.95 -30.76
N GLU A 114 -19.44 18.26 -29.77
CA GLU A 114 -19.12 16.86 -29.48
C GLU A 114 -19.50 15.96 -30.67
N ALA A 115 -20.77 16.00 -31.10
CA ALA A 115 -21.24 15.25 -32.28
C ALA A 115 -20.46 15.61 -33.56
N HIS A 116 -20.13 16.90 -33.76
CA HIS A 116 -19.29 17.31 -34.89
C HIS A 116 -17.87 16.73 -34.81
N LEU A 117 -17.22 16.78 -33.65
CA LEU A 117 -15.86 16.27 -33.47
C LEU A 117 -15.79 14.75 -33.57
N VAL A 118 -16.79 14.03 -33.05
CA VAL A 118 -16.95 12.58 -33.25
C VAL A 118 -17.09 12.27 -34.74
N THR A 119 -17.95 12.98 -35.47
CA THR A 119 -18.05 12.84 -36.95
C THR A 119 -16.68 13.05 -37.61
N LYS A 120 -15.89 14.03 -37.17
CA LYS A 120 -14.53 14.30 -37.69
C LYS A 120 -13.47 13.27 -37.27
N LEU A 121 -13.68 12.49 -36.22
CA LEU A 121 -12.85 11.35 -35.86
C LEU A 121 -13.25 10.11 -36.67
N VAL A 122 -14.54 9.85 -36.87
CA VAL A 122 -15.07 8.78 -37.73
C VAL A 122 -14.68 8.99 -39.20
N GLU A 123 -14.70 10.23 -39.71
CA GLU A 123 -14.17 10.58 -41.05
C GLU A 123 -12.67 10.22 -41.22
N ARG A 124 -11.90 10.23 -40.12
CA ARG A 124 -10.48 9.82 -40.08
C ARG A 124 -10.29 8.31 -39.89
N ARG A 125 -11.39 7.55 -39.73
CA ARG A 125 -11.42 6.10 -39.46
C ARG A 125 -10.71 5.70 -38.17
N VAL A 126 -10.89 6.44 -37.09
CA VAL A 126 -10.47 5.93 -35.77
C VAL A 126 -11.15 4.58 -35.48
N ASP A 127 -10.43 3.69 -34.81
CA ASP A 127 -10.91 2.35 -34.46
C ASP A 127 -11.92 2.37 -33.29
N GLY A 128 -11.99 3.50 -32.58
CA GLY A 128 -12.84 3.74 -31.42
C GLY A 128 -12.75 5.20 -30.94
N VAL A 129 -13.75 5.65 -30.17
CA VAL A 129 -13.80 6.99 -29.58
C VAL A 129 -14.06 6.91 -28.07
N ILE A 130 -13.27 7.64 -27.29
CA ILE A 130 -13.47 7.88 -25.87
C ILE A 130 -13.96 9.33 -25.71
N ILE A 131 -14.95 9.57 -24.84
CA ILE A 131 -15.51 10.90 -24.63
C ILE A 131 -15.88 11.15 -23.16
N ALA A 132 -15.52 12.32 -22.64
CA ALA A 132 -16.15 12.89 -21.44
C ALA A 132 -17.20 13.92 -21.90
N PRO A 133 -18.51 13.64 -21.83
CA PRO A 133 -19.54 14.46 -22.47
C PRO A 133 -19.92 15.70 -21.65
N VAL A 134 -20.32 16.78 -22.34
CA VAL A 134 -20.75 18.05 -21.74
C VAL A 134 -22.20 18.00 -21.24
N GLY A 135 -23.07 17.26 -21.92
CA GLY A 135 -24.49 17.12 -21.61
C GLY A 135 -24.83 16.00 -20.63
N ALA A 136 -26.14 15.77 -20.46
CA ALA A 136 -26.72 14.58 -19.84
C ALA A 136 -27.30 13.58 -20.86
N SER A 137 -27.28 13.92 -22.16
CA SER A 137 -27.63 13.03 -23.26
C SER A 137 -26.43 12.86 -24.19
N VAL A 138 -26.25 11.64 -24.69
CA VAL A 138 -25.17 11.24 -25.62
C VAL A 138 -25.69 10.77 -26.98
N GLU A 139 -27.00 10.83 -27.23
CA GLU A 139 -27.58 10.32 -28.49
C GLU A 139 -27.02 11.01 -29.75
N PRO A 140 -26.79 12.35 -29.80
CA PRO A 140 -26.16 12.99 -30.96
C PRO A 140 -24.71 12.52 -31.21
N VAL A 141 -24.02 12.07 -30.16
CA VAL A 141 -22.69 11.47 -30.24
C VAL A 141 -22.77 10.03 -30.75
N LEU A 142 -23.80 9.26 -30.39
CA LEU A 142 -24.08 7.94 -30.95
C LEU A 142 -24.46 7.98 -32.43
N GLU A 143 -25.30 8.92 -32.84
CA GLU A 143 -25.63 9.15 -34.26
C GLU A 143 -24.36 9.51 -35.06
N ALA A 144 -23.52 10.39 -34.52
CA ALA A 144 -22.24 10.77 -35.12
C ALA A 144 -21.20 9.62 -35.16
N ALA A 145 -21.31 8.62 -34.27
CA ALA A 145 -20.40 7.48 -34.22
C ALA A 145 -20.52 6.55 -35.43
N GLY A 146 -21.72 6.45 -36.02
CA GLY A 146 -21.98 5.60 -37.19
C GLY A 146 -21.70 4.10 -36.99
N GLY A 147 -21.59 3.63 -35.75
CA GLY A 147 -21.21 2.25 -35.39
C GLY A 147 -19.74 2.04 -35.02
N VAL A 148 -18.92 3.09 -34.94
CA VAL A 148 -17.60 3.04 -34.27
C VAL A 148 -17.81 2.87 -32.76
N PRO A 149 -17.03 2.01 -32.06
CA PRO A 149 -17.13 1.83 -30.61
C PRO A 149 -16.97 3.14 -29.85
N ILE A 150 -17.86 3.39 -28.87
CA ILE A 150 -17.79 4.54 -27.96
C ILE A 150 -17.67 4.10 -26.51
N VAL A 151 -16.73 4.73 -25.80
CA VAL A 151 -16.65 4.71 -24.34
C VAL A 151 -16.91 6.12 -23.78
N VAL A 152 -17.82 6.22 -22.82
CA VAL A 152 -18.12 7.44 -22.06
C VAL A 152 -17.39 7.41 -20.72
N LEU A 153 -16.75 8.53 -20.37
CA LEU A 153 -16.09 8.79 -19.09
C LEU A 153 -16.89 9.80 -18.25
N ASP A 154 -16.63 9.88 -16.94
CA ASP A 154 -17.25 10.79 -15.94
C ASP A 154 -18.76 10.56 -15.72
N ARG A 155 -19.53 10.12 -16.72
CA ARG A 155 -21.00 10.12 -16.70
C ARG A 155 -21.60 8.82 -17.19
N ARG A 156 -22.86 8.58 -16.80
CA ARG A 156 -23.67 7.48 -17.30
C ARG A 156 -24.36 7.88 -18.60
N ALA A 157 -24.31 6.99 -19.58
CA ALA A 157 -24.92 7.10 -20.89
C ALA A 157 -26.30 6.42 -20.95
N THR A 158 -26.52 5.37 -20.15
CA THR A 158 -27.73 4.53 -20.11
C THR A 158 -28.10 3.76 -21.39
N ASP A 159 -27.41 4.00 -22.50
CA ASP A 159 -27.62 3.30 -23.76
C ASP A 159 -26.75 2.01 -23.86
N PRO A 160 -27.34 0.85 -24.24
CA PRO A 160 -26.61 -0.43 -24.29
C PRO A 160 -25.56 -0.55 -25.41
N ARG A 161 -25.40 0.46 -26.28
CA ARG A 161 -24.35 0.52 -27.33
C ARG A 161 -23.03 1.10 -26.81
N ILE A 162 -23.01 1.68 -25.61
CA ILE A 162 -21.86 2.42 -25.04
C ILE A 162 -21.15 1.57 -23.96
N GLY A 163 -19.83 1.69 -23.89
CA GLY A 163 -19.06 1.35 -22.69
C GLY A 163 -18.99 2.54 -21.73
N GLU A 164 -19.22 2.33 -20.44
CA GLU A 164 -19.23 3.39 -19.43
C GLU A 164 -18.09 3.16 -18.43
N VAL A 165 -17.23 4.16 -18.21
CA VAL A 165 -16.20 4.15 -17.17
C VAL A 165 -16.45 5.33 -16.24
N THR A 166 -17.00 5.04 -15.07
CA THR A 166 -17.41 6.04 -14.09
C THR A 166 -16.72 5.82 -12.75
N THR A 167 -16.71 6.84 -11.89
CA THR A 167 -16.34 6.76 -10.48
C THR A 167 -17.59 6.94 -9.62
N ASP A 168 -17.70 6.31 -8.44
CA ASP A 168 -18.75 6.65 -7.46
C ASP A 168 -18.46 8.03 -6.86
N THR A 169 -18.91 9.05 -7.59
CA THR A 169 -18.69 10.44 -7.19
C THR A 169 -19.54 10.88 -5.99
N ARG A 170 -20.52 10.08 -5.57
CA ARG A 170 -21.26 10.25 -4.31
C ARG A 170 -20.40 9.76 -3.15
N LEU A 171 -19.71 8.62 -3.27
CA LEU A 171 -18.74 8.15 -2.29
C LEU A 171 -17.57 9.15 -2.15
N MET A 172 -17.00 9.64 -3.25
CA MET A 172 -15.97 10.69 -3.20
C MET A 172 -16.42 11.95 -2.45
N ALA A 173 -17.64 12.43 -2.71
CA ALA A 173 -18.20 13.59 -2.01
C ALA A 173 -18.49 13.32 -0.53
N MET A 174 -18.94 12.12 -0.19
CA MET A 174 -19.16 11.70 1.19
C MET A 174 -17.84 11.71 1.97
N LEU A 175 -16.79 11.07 1.44
CA LEU A 175 -15.46 11.03 2.07
C LEU A 175 -14.83 12.42 2.22
N ALA A 176 -14.88 13.26 1.18
CA ALA A 176 -14.36 14.63 1.24
C ALA A 176 -15.12 15.51 2.25
N THR A 177 -16.41 15.27 2.45
CA THR A 177 -17.23 16.00 3.42
C THR A 177 -17.02 15.49 4.83
N GLN A 178 -17.00 14.16 5.03
CA GLN A 178 -16.68 13.51 6.30
C GLN A 178 -15.33 13.99 6.83
N HIS A 179 -14.31 14.10 5.96
CA HIS A 179 -13.01 14.62 6.35
C HIS A 179 -13.05 16.06 6.92
N LEU A 180 -13.94 16.91 6.39
CA LEU A 180 -14.14 18.26 6.93
C LEU A 180 -14.90 18.21 8.27
N VAL A 181 -15.82 17.26 8.46
CA VAL A 181 -16.46 17.00 9.77
C VAL A 181 -15.44 16.54 10.80
N GLU A 182 -14.52 15.64 10.45
CA GLU A 182 -13.42 15.16 11.30
C GLU A 182 -12.48 16.30 11.73
N HIS A 183 -12.39 17.38 10.95
CA HIS A 183 -11.70 18.63 11.31
C HIS A 183 -12.52 19.54 12.25
N GLY A 184 -13.59 19.02 12.86
CA GLY A 184 -14.47 19.74 13.79
C GLY A 184 -15.35 20.80 13.12
N ARG A 185 -15.50 20.76 11.79
CA ARG A 185 -16.35 21.72 11.06
C ARG A 185 -17.82 21.30 11.15
N THR A 186 -18.67 22.27 11.46
CA THR A 186 -20.09 22.02 11.81
C THR A 186 -21.06 22.74 10.88
N ARG A 187 -20.57 23.69 10.08
CA ARG A 187 -21.39 24.51 9.19
C ARG A 187 -20.84 24.35 7.77
N HIS A 188 -21.43 23.44 7.01
CA HIS A 188 -20.90 23.05 5.70
C HIS A 188 -21.68 23.71 4.56
N ALA A 189 -20.96 24.03 3.49
CA ALA A 189 -21.50 24.39 2.19
C ALA A 189 -20.91 23.48 1.09
N ILE A 190 -21.60 23.41 -0.04
CA ILE A 190 -21.14 22.71 -1.25
C ILE A 190 -21.27 23.62 -2.47
N ILE A 191 -20.22 23.68 -3.29
CA ILE A 191 -20.29 24.16 -4.67
C ILE A 191 -20.23 22.93 -5.58
N THR A 192 -21.26 22.71 -6.38
CA THR A 192 -21.37 21.54 -7.27
C THR A 192 -21.60 21.98 -8.73
N GLY A 193 -21.84 21.03 -9.63
CA GLY A 193 -22.14 21.28 -11.03
C GLY A 193 -23.51 21.94 -11.28
N ARG A 194 -23.97 21.94 -12.54
CA ARG A 194 -25.35 22.34 -12.89
C ARG A 194 -26.34 21.28 -12.40
N ARG A 195 -27.56 21.69 -11.98
CA ARG A 195 -28.53 20.80 -11.30
C ARG A 195 -29.05 19.66 -12.19
N GLU A 196 -29.00 19.85 -13.50
CA GLU A 196 -29.33 18.87 -14.53
C GLU A 196 -28.24 17.80 -14.80
N LEU A 197 -27.10 17.83 -14.10
CA LEU A 197 -26.03 16.82 -14.25
C LEU A 197 -26.12 15.75 -13.15
N PRO A 198 -26.20 14.44 -13.49
CA PRO A 198 -26.22 13.36 -12.50
C PRO A 198 -25.05 13.41 -11.51
N THR A 199 -23.83 13.65 -12.00
CA THR A 199 -22.63 13.78 -11.15
C THR A 199 -22.71 14.93 -10.15
N ALA A 200 -23.44 16.00 -10.46
CA ALA A 200 -23.65 17.11 -9.52
C ALA A 200 -24.66 16.74 -8.42
N ALA A 201 -25.70 15.97 -8.76
CA ALA A 201 -26.68 15.46 -7.82
C ALA A 201 -26.10 14.38 -6.90
N ASP A 202 -25.32 13.45 -7.47
CA ASP A 202 -24.58 12.41 -6.71
C ASP A 202 -23.62 13.04 -5.68
N ARG A 203 -22.90 14.10 -6.07
CA ARG A 203 -22.03 14.87 -5.15
C ARG A 203 -22.82 15.53 -4.01
N VAL A 204 -24.01 16.08 -4.29
CA VAL A 204 -24.90 16.63 -3.25
C VAL A 204 -25.45 15.52 -2.34
N ALA A 205 -25.78 14.34 -2.88
CA ALA A 205 -26.22 13.21 -2.08
C ALA A 205 -25.10 12.70 -1.14
N GLY A 206 -23.86 12.62 -1.62
CA GLY A 206 -22.70 12.20 -0.81
C GLY A 206 -22.41 13.17 0.34
N TRP A 207 -22.37 14.46 0.04
CA TRP A 207 -22.26 15.54 1.03
C TRP A 207 -23.39 15.49 2.06
N THR A 208 -24.64 15.29 1.59
CA THR A 208 -25.83 15.15 2.45
C THR A 208 -25.71 13.96 3.41
N LEU A 209 -25.26 12.80 2.92
CA LEU A 209 -25.09 11.58 3.72
C LEU A 209 -24.01 11.75 4.80
N ALA A 210 -22.88 12.37 4.48
CA ALA A 210 -21.82 12.66 5.45
C ALA A 210 -22.29 13.58 6.58
N LEU A 211 -23.08 14.61 6.27
CA LEU A 211 -23.67 15.49 7.29
C LEU A 211 -24.72 14.76 8.13
N GLN A 212 -25.57 13.93 7.52
CA GLN A 212 -26.58 13.14 8.23
C GLN A 212 -25.95 12.12 9.18
N ALA A 213 -24.88 11.44 8.78
CA ALA A 213 -24.13 10.50 9.62
C ALA A 213 -23.45 11.19 10.82
N ALA A 214 -23.18 12.49 10.72
CA ALA A 214 -22.61 13.33 11.78
C ALA A 214 -23.66 14.13 12.58
N GLU A 215 -24.95 13.88 12.38
CA GLU A 215 -26.08 14.63 12.96
C GLU A 215 -26.07 16.15 12.66
N LEU A 216 -25.38 16.57 11.58
CA LEU A 216 -25.25 17.97 11.16
C LEU A 216 -26.40 18.44 10.25
N ALA A 217 -26.73 19.72 10.36
CA ALA A 217 -27.87 20.32 9.67
C ALA A 217 -27.60 20.59 8.19
N VAL A 218 -28.23 19.80 7.32
CA VAL A 218 -28.28 20.02 5.86
C VAL A 218 -29.18 21.21 5.53
N ARG A 219 -28.66 22.20 4.79
CA ARG A 219 -29.37 23.45 4.43
C ARG A 219 -29.34 23.66 2.91
N GLU A 220 -30.50 23.74 2.25
CA GLU A 220 -30.59 23.99 0.78
C GLU A 220 -29.87 25.29 0.38
N ALA A 221 -29.90 26.33 1.22
CA ALA A 221 -29.21 27.60 0.99
C ALA A 221 -27.66 27.47 0.96
N ALA A 222 -27.10 26.37 1.48
CA ALA A 222 -25.67 26.09 1.44
C ALA A 222 -25.25 25.25 0.20
N ILE A 223 -26.19 24.97 -0.72
CA ILE A 223 -25.95 24.19 -1.94
C ILE A 223 -25.92 25.12 -3.15
N SER A 224 -24.72 25.43 -3.63
CA SER A 224 -24.49 26.32 -4.78
C SER A 224 -24.24 25.51 -6.06
N TRP A 225 -25.02 25.78 -7.11
CA TRP A 225 -25.01 25.04 -8.38
C TRP A 225 -24.36 25.88 -9.47
N ALA A 226 -23.22 25.44 -10.00
CA ALA A 226 -22.37 26.24 -10.88
C ALA A 226 -21.74 25.42 -12.02
N ALA A 227 -21.09 26.08 -12.97
CA ALA A 227 -20.22 25.38 -13.93
C ALA A 227 -18.97 24.84 -13.22
N PHE A 228 -18.39 23.73 -13.70
CA PHE A 228 -17.14 23.15 -13.20
C PHE A 228 -15.89 23.94 -13.61
N SER A 229 -15.94 25.28 -13.50
CA SER A 229 -14.89 26.22 -13.94
C SER A 229 -14.46 27.15 -12.80
N LYS A 230 -13.30 27.80 -12.96
CA LYS A 230 -12.76 28.80 -12.01
C LYS A 230 -13.71 29.98 -11.81
N ASP A 231 -14.31 30.49 -12.88
CA ASP A 231 -15.33 31.55 -12.83
C ASP A 231 -16.61 31.07 -12.12
N GLY A 232 -17.05 29.84 -12.39
CA GLY A 232 -18.19 29.21 -11.70
C GLY A 232 -17.96 29.12 -10.19
N GLY A 233 -16.81 28.57 -9.76
CA GLY A 233 -16.43 28.48 -8.35
C GLY A 233 -16.27 29.84 -7.67
N TYR A 234 -15.66 30.82 -8.36
CA TYR A 234 -15.48 32.17 -7.85
C TYR A 234 -16.82 32.87 -7.59
N ARG A 235 -17.76 32.80 -8.54
CA ARG A 235 -19.10 33.39 -8.39
C ARG A 235 -19.94 32.66 -7.35
N ALA A 236 -19.85 31.32 -7.31
CA ALA A 236 -20.55 30.50 -6.34
C ALA A 236 -20.10 30.78 -4.90
N ALA A 237 -18.79 30.80 -4.65
CA ALA A 237 -18.23 31.17 -3.35
C ALA A 237 -18.52 32.64 -2.99
N SER A 238 -18.42 33.56 -3.95
CA SER A 238 -18.85 34.96 -3.76
C SER A 238 -20.30 35.04 -3.30
N SER A 239 -21.23 34.35 -3.97
CA SER A 239 -22.66 34.38 -3.62
C SER A 239 -23.00 33.67 -2.31
N LEU A 240 -22.15 32.75 -1.82
CA LEU A 240 -22.29 32.16 -0.48
C LEU A 240 -21.82 33.14 0.61
N LEU A 241 -20.72 33.86 0.37
CA LEU A 241 -20.12 34.82 1.31
C LEU A 241 -20.84 36.18 1.34
N ASP A 242 -21.47 36.58 0.24
CA ASP A 242 -22.23 37.85 0.12
C ASP A 242 -23.69 37.69 0.56
N GLY A 243 -24.11 36.49 0.98
CA GLY A 243 -25.43 36.19 1.54
C GLY A 243 -25.36 35.72 2.99
N ASP A 244 -26.51 35.58 3.67
CA ASP A 244 -26.61 35.13 5.06
C ASP A 244 -26.35 33.60 5.24
N VAL A 245 -25.40 33.03 4.49
CA VAL A 245 -25.02 31.62 4.54
C VAL A 245 -23.76 31.46 5.39
N ASP A 246 -23.95 31.11 6.65
CA ASP A 246 -22.86 30.90 7.61
C ASP A 246 -22.24 29.49 7.48
N PHE A 247 -20.96 29.41 7.08
CA PHE A 247 -20.19 28.15 6.88
C PHE A 247 -18.72 28.26 7.33
N ASP A 248 -18.18 27.14 7.83
CA ASP A 248 -16.76 26.92 8.18
C ASP A 248 -16.11 25.73 7.42
N ALA A 249 -16.89 25.02 6.62
CA ALA A 249 -16.42 24.00 5.68
C ALA A 249 -17.04 24.20 4.29
N LEU A 250 -16.24 23.98 3.26
CA LEU A 250 -16.66 24.05 1.86
C LEU A 250 -16.15 22.84 1.09
N PHE A 251 -17.07 22.00 0.61
CA PHE A 251 -16.76 20.98 -0.38
C PHE A 251 -16.97 21.54 -1.80
N THR A 252 -16.06 21.26 -2.74
CA THR A 252 -16.21 21.66 -4.15
C THR A 252 -16.16 20.49 -5.12
N GLY A 253 -17.10 20.49 -6.06
CA GLY A 253 -17.27 19.42 -7.05
C GLY A 253 -16.22 19.36 -8.16
N SER A 254 -15.22 20.25 -8.19
CA SER A 254 -14.00 20.08 -9.01
C SER A 254 -12.85 20.96 -8.51
N GLU A 255 -11.61 20.61 -8.88
CA GLU A 255 -10.44 21.46 -8.62
C GLU A 255 -10.60 22.86 -9.23
N GLN A 256 -11.22 22.97 -10.40
CA GLN A 256 -11.53 24.28 -11.01
C GLN A 256 -12.41 25.13 -10.10
N GLN A 257 -13.45 24.54 -9.50
CA GLN A 257 -14.35 25.26 -8.58
C GLN A 257 -13.62 25.65 -7.30
N ALA A 258 -12.74 24.79 -6.76
CA ALA A 258 -11.90 25.13 -5.61
C ALA A 258 -10.96 26.30 -5.88
N ILE A 259 -10.27 26.33 -7.04
CA ILE A 259 -9.38 27.43 -7.43
C ILE A 259 -10.15 28.77 -7.48
N GLY A 260 -11.39 28.74 -8.01
CA GLY A 260 -12.29 29.88 -7.98
C GLY A 260 -12.70 30.31 -6.57
N ALA A 261 -13.08 29.35 -5.72
CA ALA A 261 -13.51 29.60 -4.35
C ALA A 261 -12.38 30.15 -3.48
N LEU A 262 -11.18 29.57 -3.55
CA LEU A 262 -9.96 30.08 -2.90
C LEU A 262 -9.71 31.55 -3.24
N ARG A 263 -9.90 31.94 -4.51
CA ARG A 263 -9.77 33.34 -4.93
C ARG A 263 -10.85 34.26 -4.33
N ALA A 264 -12.10 33.81 -4.31
CA ALA A 264 -13.23 34.59 -3.76
C ALA A 264 -13.13 34.79 -2.23
N LEU A 265 -12.64 33.77 -1.51
CA LEU A 265 -12.33 33.81 -0.08
C LEU A 265 -11.15 34.75 0.20
N GLN A 266 -10.05 34.61 -0.54
CA GLN A 266 -8.87 35.49 -0.44
C GLN A 266 -9.23 36.97 -0.64
N GLU A 267 -10.03 37.31 -1.64
CA GLU A 267 -10.44 38.71 -1.90
C GLU A 267 -11.34 39.29 -0.81
N ARG A 268 -12.08 38.45 -0.07
CA ARG A 268 -12.88 38.84 1.10
C ARG A 268 -12.11 38.78 2.42
N GLY A 269 -10.83 38.38 2.38
CA GLY A 269 -9.96 38.27 3.56
C GLY A 269 -10.19 37.02 4.41
N VAL A 270 -11.04 36.08 3.97
CA VAL A 270 -11.38 34.86 4.72
C VAL A 270 -10.21 33.88 4.67
N ALA A 271 -9.69 33.52 5.84
CA ALA A 271 -8.53 32.66 5.97
C ALA A 271 -8.89 31.18 5.75
N VAL A 272 -8.32 30.58 4.71
CA VAL A 272 -8.34 29.12 4.46
C VAL A 272 -7.00 28.55 4.96
N PRO A 273 -6.96 27.49 5.78
CA PRO A 273 -8.07 26.71 6.30
C PRO A 273 -8.76 27.32 7.53
N ALA A 274 -8.19 28.34 8.18
CA ALA A 274 -8.54 28.70 9.57
C ALA A 274 -10.05 28.98 9.79
N GLU A 275 -10.62 29.93 9.07
CA GLU A 275 -12.05 30.27 9.13
C GLU A 275 -12.90 29.29 8.31
N VAL A 276 -12.46 29.00 7.07
CA VAL A 276 -13.11 28.04 6.16
C VAL A 276 -12.10 26.98 5.73
N SER A 277 -12.36 25.70 6.06
CA SER A 277 -11.62 24.56 5.49
C SER A 277 -12.24 24.14 4.14
N ILE A 278 -11.40 23.83 3.14
CA ILE A 278 -11.84 23.39 1.80
C ILE A 278 -11.32 21.99 1.46
N ALA A 279 -12.20 21.15 0.91
CA ALA A 279 -11.86 19.89 0.24
C ALA A 279 -12.52 19.79 -1.15
N SER A 280 -11.94 19.02 -2.06
CA SER A 280 -12.39 18.89 -3.45
C SER A 280 -12.34 17.44 -3.97
N VAL A 281 -12.64 17.26 -5.25
CA VAL A 281 -12.36 16.05 -6.05
C VAL A 281 -11.43 16.41 -7.23
N ASP A 282 -11.07 15.40 -8.04
CA ASP A 282 -10.11 15.40 -9.17
C ASP A 282 -8.67 15.06 -8.74
N GLY A 283 -8.09 15.80 -7.80
CA GLY A 283 -6.80 15.51 -7.14
C GLY A 283 -5.57 15.38 -8.05
N THR A 284 -5.55 16.14 -9.15
CA THR A 284 -4.38 16.30 -10.04
C THR A 284 -3.24 17.04 -9.33
N ASP A 285 -2.05 17.07 -9.94
CA ASP A 285 -0.91 17.80 -9.38
C ASP A 285 -1.13 19.32 -9.30
N ALA A 286 -2.10 19.88 -10.06
CA ALA A 286 -2.38 21.32 -10.06
C ALA A 286 -2.81 21.84 -8.67
N SER A 287 -3.59 21.05 -7.93
CA SER A 287 -3.96 21.35 -6.53
C SER A 287 -2.76 21.61 -5.62
N ALA A 288 -1.59 20.99 -5.86
CA ALA A 288 -0.37 21.24 -5.09
C ALA A 288 0.21 22.66 -5.24
N PHE A 289 -0.16 23.38 -6.31
CA PHE A 289 0.34 24.72 -6.64
C PHE A 289 -0.68 25.85 -6.38
N THR A 290 -1.78 25.52 -5.71
CA THR A 290 -2.72 26.52 -5.16
C THR A 290 -2.22 27.06 -3.81
N TYR A 291 -2.80 28.15 -3.29
CA TYR A 291 -2.44 28.70 -1.98
C TYR A 291 -3.69 29.04 -1.14
N PRO A 292 -3.92 28.38 0.01
CA PRO A 292 -3.31 27.09 0.43
C PRO A 292 -3.36 26.03 -0.67
N ALA A 293 -2.43 25.08 -0.65
CA ALA A 293 -2.50 23.94 -1.55
C ALA A 293 -3.72 23.09 -1.20
N LEU A 294 -4.42 22.66 -2.25
CA LEU A 294 -5.78 22.16 -2.16
C LEU A 294 -5.83 20.68 -1.82
N SER A 295 -6.67 20.34 -0.86
CA SER A 295 -6.94 18.97 -0.40
C SER A 295 -8.04 18.37 -1.27
N SER A 296 -7.82 17.19 -1.83
CA SER A 296 -8.73 16.66 -2.85
C SER A 296 -8.72 15.14 -2.97
N ILE A 297 -9.88 14.54 -3.25
CA ILE A 297 -9.97 13.15 -3.69
C ILE A 297 -9.35 13.05 -5.09
N ARG A 298 -8.23 12.34 -5.22
CA ARG A 298 -7.62 11.99 -6.49
C ARG A 298 -8.39 10.83 -7.12
N GLN A 299 -8.81 11.03 -8.36
CA GLN A 299 -9.45 9.98 -9.15
C GLN A 299 -8.39 9.01 -9.69
N PRO A 300 -8.69 7.70 -9.80
CA PRO A 300 -7.72 6.67 -10.20
C PRO A 300 -7.48 6.69 -11.73
N PHE A 301 -6.75 7.71 -12.22
CA PHE A 301 -6.51 7.96 -13.65
C PHE A 301 -6.02 6.73 -14.41
N GLU A 302 -5.18 5.90 -13.80
CA GLU A 302 -4.64 4.68 -14.41
C GLU A 302 -5.71 3.63 -14.68
N GLN A 303 -6.58 3.39 -13.70
CA GLN A 303 -7.70 2.44 -13.84
C GLN A 303 -8.75 2.97 -14.82
N ILE A 304 -9.05 4.28 -14.79
CA ILE A 304 -9.97 4.91 -15.75
C ILE A 304 -9.43 4.73 -17.18
N ALA A 305 -8.13 4.97 -17.39
CA ALA A 305 -7.50 4.82 -18.69
C ALA A 305 -7.46 3.36 -19.16
N ALA A 306 -7.08 2.42 -18.28
CA ALA A 306 -7.05 0.99 -18.58
C ALA A 306 -8.44 0.47 -18.98
N ASN A 307 -9.46 0.70 -18.15
CA ASN A 307 -10.84 0.26 -18.40
C ASN A 307 -11.43 0.88 -19.68
N ALA A 308 -11.06 2.12 -20.01
CA ALA A 308 -11.55 2.79 -21.21
C ALA A 308 -10.88 2.28 -22.50
N ILE A 309 -9.57 2.03 -22.46
CA ILE A 309 -8.84 1.45 -23.60
C ILE A 309 -9.27 -0.01 -23.83
N GLU A 310 -9.50 -0.78 -22.78
CA GLU A 310 -10.08 -2.13 -22.84
C GLU A 310 -11.44 -2.12 -23.59
N ARG A 311 -12.42 -1.36 -23.08
CA ARG A 311 -13.80 -1.33 -23.61
C ARG A 311 -13.93 -0.74 -25.01
N VAL A 312 -13.03 0.18 -25.40
CA VAL A 312 -13.06 0.78 -26.75
C VAL A 312 -12.40 -0.13 -27.79
N LEU A 313 -11.56 -1.09 -27.36
CA LEU A 313 -10.85 -2.03 -28.24
C LEU A 313 -11.51 -3.41 -28.34
N ASP A 314 -12.13 -3.91 -27.25
CA ASP A 314 -12.84 -5.18 -27.21
C ASP A 314 -14.34 -5.03 -26.83
N PRO A 315 -15.26 -5.19 -27.80
CA PRO A 315 -16.71 -5.21 -27.58
C PRO A 315 -17.25 -6.35 -26.69
N ALA A 316 -16.42 -7.34 -26.31
CA ALA A 316 -16.78 -8.39 -25.35
C ALA A 316 -16.62 -7.95 -23.88
N SER A 317 -15.92 -6.84 -23.61
CA SER A 317 -15.69 -6.30 -22.27
C SER A 317 -16.99 -5.95 -21.55
N ALA A 318 -17.00 -6.01 -20.21
CA ALA A 318 -18.14 -5.61 -19.39
C ALA A 318 -18.46 -4.12 -19.59
N ARG A 319 -19.60 -3.82 -20.23
CA ARG A 319 -19.93 -2.47 -20.76
C ARG A 319 -19.74 -1.35 -19.74
N THR A 320 -20.36 -1.47 -18.57
CA THR A 320 -20.24 -0.49 -17.49
C THR A 320 -19.24 -0.95 -16.45
N VAL A 321 -18.38 -0.04 -16.01
CA VAL A 321 -17.63 -0.15 -14.76
C VAL A 321 -17.83 1.12 -13.93
N THR A 322 -18.02 0.92 -12.62
CA THR A 322 -17.87 1.98 -11.62
C THR A 322 -16.63 1.65 -10.83
N ILE A 323 -15.66 2.56 -10.80
CA ILE A 323 -14.43 2.43 -10.02
C ILE A 323 -14.66 3.12 -8.67
N ASP A 324 -14.40 2.40 -7.58
CA ASP A 324 -14.65 2.77 -6.20
C ASP A 324 -13.37 3.03 -5.38
N SER A 325 -12.18 2.71 -5.91
CA SER A 325 -10.90 3.02 -5.29
C SER A 325 -10.51 4.50 -5.44
N TYR A 326 -10.09 5.15 -4.34
CA TYR A 326 -9.66 6.56 -4.32
C TYR A 326 -8.46 6.80 -3.40
N GLU A 327 -7.70 7.86 -3.67
CA GLU A 327 -6.70 8.41 -2.75
C GLU A 327 -7.17 9.80 -2.28
N PHE A 328 -7.26 10.04 -0.97
CA PHE A 328 -7.57 11.38 -0.45
C PHE A 328 -6.31 12.19 -0.17
N VAL A 329 -5.93 13.03 -1.13
CA VAL A 329 -4.71 13.85 -1.08
C VAL A 329 -4.94 15.05 -0.16
N ARG A 330 -4.74 14.83 1.15
CA ARG A 330 -4.76 15.86 2.20
C ARG A 330 -3.67 16.91 1.92
N ARG A 331 -3.99 18.21 2.02
CA ARG A 331 -3.04 19.33 1.91
C ARG A 331 -3.42 20.46 2.90
N GLU A 332 -2.84 21.66 2.76
CA GLU A 332 -3.06 22.80 3.65
C GLU A 332 -4.54 23.25 3.70
N SER A 333 -5.32 23.13 2.62
CA SER A 333 -6.65 23.75 2.54
C SER A 333 -7.71 23.17 3.49
N CYS A 334 -7.61 21.92 3.93
CA CYS A 334 -8.56 21.32 4.87
C CYS A 334 -8.18 21.56 6.34
N GLY A 335 -6.91 21.89 6.62
CA GLY A 335 -6.36 21.98 7.98
C GLY A 335 -5.41 20.84 8.37
N CYS A 336 -5.24 19.80 7.53
CA CYS A 336 -4.31 18.68 7.80
C CYS A 336 -2.84 19.09 7.96
N TYR A 337 -2.46 20.23 7.39
CA TYR A 337 -1.12 20.81 7.46
C TYR A 337 -1.25 22.33 7.68
N PRO A 338 -0.29 22.97 8.37
CA PRO A 338 -0.30 24.42 8.53
C PRO A 338 -0.11 25.12 7.18
N LEU A 339 -0.64 26.34 7.05
CA LEU A 339 -0.23 27.23 5.97
C LEU A 339 1.29 27.40 5.96
N ARG A 340 1.94 27.01 4.86
CA ARG A 340 3.31 27.45 4.58
C ARG A 340 3.33 28.98 4.59
N ALA A 341 4.02 29.55 5.57
CA ALA A 341 4.19 30.99 5.65
C ALA A 341 4.89 31.46 4.36
N PRO A 342 4.36 32.46 3.63
CA PRO A 342 5.07 33.00 2.49
C PRO A 342 6.35 33.64 3.01
N ASN A 343 7.49 33.26 2.43
CA ASN A 343 8.79 33.87 2.72
C ASN A 343 8.76 35.35 2.33
N ARG A 344 8.27 36.19 3.25
CA ARG A 344 8.40 37.64 3.15
C ARG A 344 9.90 37.96 3.20
N PRO A 345 10.45 38.64 2.18
CA PRO A 345 11.70 39.36 2.38
C PRO A 345 11.51 40.28 3.59
N THR A 346 12.41 40.20 4.57
CA THR A 346 12.35 41.07 5.75
C THR A 346 12.42 42.53 5.26
N PRO A 347 11.42 43.38 5.55
CA PRO A 347 11.56 44.81 5.32
C PRO A 347 12.73 45.32 6.15
N ASP A 348 13.59 46.15 5.56
CA ASP A 348 14.71 46.76 6.28
C ASP A 348 14.24 47.49 7.53
N ARG A 349 14.96 47.30 8.64
CA ARG A 349 14.61 47.86 9.96
C ARG A 349 14.60 49.39 9.96
N PRO A 350 13.52 50.02 10.44
CA PRO A 350 13.60 51.20 11.28
C PRO A 350 13.86 50.80 12.76
N PRO A 351 14.42 51.68 13.60
CA PRO A 351 14.78 51.35 14.99
C PRO A 351 13.61 51.47 15.99
N SER A 352 13.71 50.72 17.11
CA SER A 352 13.18 50.95 18.49
C SER A 352 11.91 51.82 18.70
N ASP A 353 10.93 51.43 19.52
CA ASP A 353 11.09 51.12 20.96
C ASP A 353 9.77 50.57 21.59
N ARG A 354 9.85 50.06 22.83
CA ARG A 354 8.76 49.83 23.84
C ARG A 354 7.65 48.78 23.63
N ARG A 355 7.65 47.80 24.56
CA ARG A 355 6.56 47.37 25.51
C ARG A 355 5.16 47.04 24.92
N SER A 356 4.44 45.97 25.30
CA SER A 356 4.41 45.16 26.54
C SER A 356 3.51 43.89 26.41
N ARG A 357 3.56 42.96 27.39
CA ARG A 357 2.51 42.05 27.95
C ARG A 357 1.30 41.65 27.06
N ALA A 358 0.76 40.43 27.02
CA ALA A 358 1.03 39.06 27.55
C ALA A 358 -0.07 38.10 26.92
N THR A 359 -0.41 36.84 27.28
CA THR A 359 -0.14 35.93 28.43
C THR A 359 -0.49 34.46 28.04
N SER A 360 0.08 33.47 28.74
CA SER A 360 -0.44 32.10 29.06
C SER A 360 -1.37 31.32 28.08
N ALA A 361 -0.86 30.18 27.57
CA ALA A 361 -1.32 28.77 27.72
C ALA A 361 -2.81 28.36 27.49
N PRO A 362 -3.14 27.06 27.26
CA PRO A 362 -2.28 25.85 27.21
C PRO A 362 -2.35 25.05 25.90
N ILE A 363 -1.55 23.98 25.82
CA ILE A 363 -1.56 22.96 24.75
C ILE A 363 -2.68 21.95 24.96
N GLN A 364 -3.29 21.46 23.87
CA GLN A 364 -4.05 20.20 23.86
C GLN A 364 -3.48 19.27 22.78
N THR A 365 -2.87 18.16 23.19
CA THR A 365 -2.38 17.09 22.33
C THR A 365 -3.50 16.09 22.03
N ARG A 366 -3.60 15.64 20.77
CA ARG A 366 -4.24 14.36 20.43
C ARG A 366 -3.62 13.75 19.18
N THR A 367 -3.56 12.42 19.18
CA THR A 367 -2.85 11.56 18.24
C THR A 367 -3.59 11.40 16.90
N ARG A 368 -2.86 10.91 15.89
CA ARG A 368 -3.42 10.38 14.64
C ARG A 368 -3.24 8.87 14.62
N GLU A 369 -4.15 8.16 13.97
CA GLU A 369 -3.88 6.83 13.43
C GLU A 369 -3.70 6.92 11.91
N LYS A 370 -2.95 5.97 11.35
CA LYS A 370 -2.79 5.77 9.91
C LYS A 370 -3.12 4.33 9.57
N GLY A 371 -3.65 4.15 8.37
CA GLY A 371 -3.47 2.92 7.61
C GLY A 371 -3.75 3.20 6.15
N GLU A 372 -2.67 3.35 5.41
CA GLU A 372 -2.62 3.54 3.97
C GLU A 372 -1.46 2.67 3.50
N THR A 373 -1.59 1.99 2.36
CA THR A 373 -0.50 1.14 1.81
C THR A 373 0.77 1.98 1.65
N VAL A 374 1.84 1.59 2.35
CA VAL A 374 2.89 2.54 2.72
C VAL A 374 3.81 2.86 1.55
N SER A 375 3.66 4.05 0.96
CA SER A 375 4.73 4.70 0.19
C SER A 375 5.83 5.14 1.17
N GLU A 376 6.72 4.22 1.55
CA GLU A 376 7.61 4.38 2.71
C GLU A 376 8.83 5.28 2.48
N ASP A 377 8.72 6.24 1.56
CA ASP A 377 9.46 7.50 1.66
C ASP A 377 8.72 8.41 2.67
N ALA A 378 8.68 7.93 3.92
CA ALA A 378 7.98 8.59 5.01
C ALA A 378 8.58 9.99 5.21
N THR A 379 7.79 11.04 4.96
CA THR A 379 8.27 12.43 5.02
C THR A 379 9.05 12.68 6.32
N THR A 380 10.03 13.58 6.31
CA THR A 380 10.89 13.82 7.50
C THR A 380 10.07 14.06 8.78
N ARG A 381 8.88 14.65 8.66
CA ARG A 381 7.90 14.78 9.75
C ARG A 381 7.35 13.44 10.24
N ASP A 382 6.87 12.58 9.37
CA ASP A 382 6.27 11.28 9.74
C ASP A 382 7.34 10.37 10.37
N SER A 383 8.55 10.34 9.79
CA SER A 383 9.70 9.63 10.37
C SER A 383 10.04 10.13 11.79
N ILE A 384 9.98 11.45 12.02
CA ILE A 384 10.22 12.06 13.35
C ILE A 384 9.11 11.74 14.35
N LEU A 385 7.84 11.76 13.93
CA LEU A 385 6.71 11.41 14.80
C LEU A 385 6.79 9.94 15.25
N ASN A 386 7.06 9.03 14.31
CA ASN A 386 7.24 7.61 14.63
C ASN A 386 8.44 7.39 15.58
N GLU A 387 9.53 8.15 15.43
CA GLU A 387 10.69 8.08 16.32
C GLU A 387 10.36 8.61 17.73
N LEU A 388 9.56 9.68 17.86
CA LEU A 388 9.05 10.14 19.15
C LEU A 388 8.15 9.08 19.81
N ASP A 389 7.32 8.37 19.04
CA ASP A 389 6.48 7.28 19.55
C ASP A 389 7.33 6.10 20.06
N GLN A 390 8.34 5.67 19.29
CA GLN A 390 9.28 4.61 19.67
C GLN A 390 10.17 5.00 20.87
N LEU A 391 10.54 6.27 21.01
CA LEU A 391 11.27 6.81 22.17
C LEU A 391 10.38 6.86 23.42
N GLU A 392 9.12 7.27 23.30
CA GLU A 392 8.14 7.26 24.41
C GLU A 392 7.87 5.83 24.89
N GLN A 393 7.72 4.88 23.95
CA GLN A 393 7.57 3.44 24.22
C GLN A 393 8.79 2.81 24.89
N THR A 394 10.00 3.35 24.68
CA THR A 394 11.26 2.96 25.35
C THR A 394 11.62 3.83 26.57
N GLY A 395 10.67 4.65 27.04
CA GLY A 395 10.75 5.35 28.31
C GLY A 395 11.49 6.68 28.31
N TYR A 396 11.84 7.25 27.16
CA TYR A 396 12.40 8.60 27.07
C TYR A 396 11.33 9.67 27.31
N ASP A 397 11.66 10.74 28.05
CA ASP A 397 10.75 11.88 28.20
C ASP A 397 10.77 12.74 26.93
N VAL A 398 9.89 12.39 25.99
CA VAL A 398 9.74 13.10 24.72
C VAL A 398 8.81 14.32 24.82
N ALA A 399 8.28 14.69 25.99
CA ALA A 399 7.19 15.68 26.07
C ALA A 399 7.59 17.07 25.55
N GLU A 400 8.81 17.53 25.83
CA GLU A 400 9.33 18.78 25.28
C GLU A 400 9.60 18.67 23.77
N LEU A 401 10.11 17.53 23.28
CA LEU A 401 10.30 17.34 21.82
C LEU A 401 8.98 17.17 21.07
N ARG A 402 7.96 16.48 21.61
CA ARG A 402 6.64 16.33 20.97
C ARG A 402 5.87 17.65 20.91
N THR A 403 6.14 18.58 21.83
CA THR A 403 5.55 19.94 21.82
C THR A 403 6.37 20.96 21.02
N THR A 404 7.69 20.81 20.93
CA THR A 404 8.55 21.67 20.08
C THR A 404 8.65 21.18 18.63
N SER A 405 8.39 19.90 18.35
CA SER A 405 8.21 19.31 17.01
C SER A 405 6.88 19.72 16.37
N ASP A 406 6.39 20.90 16.72
CA ASP A 406 5.24 21.51 16.08
C ASP A 406 5.57 21.84 14.62
N ALA A 407 4.54 21.90 13.77
CA ALA A 407 4.74 21.85 12.32
C ALA A 407 5.50 23.05 11.72
N ALA A 408 5.74 24.11 12.49
CA ALA A 408 6.61 25.23 12.13
C ALA A 408 8.12 24.96 12.36
N HIS A 409 8.48 24.14 13.35
CA HIS A 409 9.86 23.73 13.62
C HIS A 409 10.29 22.56 12.72
N LEU A 410 9.42 21.55 12.53
CA LEU A 410 9.72 20.42 11.63
C LEU A 410 9.84 20.83 10.16
N ALA A 411 9.33 22.01 9.77
CA ALA A 411 9.53 22.58 8.44
C ALA A 411 10.95 23.14 8.21
N SER A 412 11.78 23.25 9.25
CA SER A 412 13.17 23.73 9.18
C SER A 412 14.21 22.77 9.78
N ALA A 413 13.79 21.80 10.58
CA ALA A 413 14.68 20.77 11.14
C ALA A 413 15.17 19.79 10.06
N THR A 414 16.48 19.52 10.03
CA THR A 414 17.00 18.29 9.40
C THR A 414 16.85 17.13 10.38
N TRP A 415 16.81 15.89 9.88
CA TRP A 415 16.87 14.72 10.74
C TRP A 415 18.06 14.77 11.70
N ASP A 416 19.21 15.24 11.22
CA ASP A 416 20.46 15.22 11.99
C ASP A 416 20.38 16.23 13.16
N SER A 417 19.71 17.39 12.95
CA SER A 417 19.41 18.33 14.04
C SER A 417 18.39 17.78 15.06
N PHE A 418 17.45 16.93 14.62
CA PHE A 418 16.53 16.23 15.53
C PHE A 418 17.24 15.13 16.33
N ALA A 419 18.09 14.33 15.67
CA ALA A 419 18.89 13.29 16.30
C ALA A 419 19.86 13.85 17.37
N ASP A 420 20.39 15.05 17.17
CA ASP A 420 21.18 15.75 18.19
C ASP A 420 20.37 16.18 19.41
N GLU A 421 19.07 16.47 19.29
CA GLU A 421 18.20 16.69 20.45
C GLU A 421 17.79 15.37 21.12
N VAL A 422 17.48 14.33 20.34
CA VAL A 422 17.18 12.97 20.86
C VAL A 422 18.32 12.45 21.75
N ARG A 423 19.58 12.68 21.35
CA ARG A 423 20.79 12.32 22.13
C ARG A 423 20.89 12.98 23.51
N LYS A 424 20.09 14.01 23.79
CA LYS A 424 20.07 14.75 25.08
C LYS A 424 18.91 14.35 25.99
N LEU A 425 17.96 13.54 25.49
CA LEU A 425 16.77 13.17 26.25
C LEU A 425 17.12 12.37 27.52
N PRO A 426 16.55 12.71 28.68
CA PRO A 426 16.59 11.82 29.82
C PRO A 426 15.70 10.61 29.56
N GLN A 427 16.22 9.40 29.81
CA GLN A 427 15.34 8.26 30.03
C GLN A 427 14.67 8.44 31.40
N SER A 428 13.35 8.32 31.43
CA SER A 428 12.55 8.42 32.65
C SER A 428 12.69 7.16 33.52
N ASN A 429 11.94 7.07 34.62
CA ASN A 429 11.88 5.84 35.42
C ASN A 429 11.01 4.77 34.72
N PHE A 430 11.56 4.20 33.66
CA PHE A 430 10.89 3.32 32.69
C PHE A 430 10.41 1.98 33.27
N GLY A 431 11.01 1.51 34.37
CA GLY A 431 10.63 0.27 35.06
C GLY A 431 11.19 -1.03 34.45
N TYR A 432 11.59 -1.00 33.17
CA TYR A 432 12.20 -2.13 32.46
C TYR A 432 13.72 -1.94 32.26
N ASN A 433 14.44 -3.02 31.99
CA ASN A 433 15.88 -3.02 31.67
C ASN A 433 16.15 -3.85 30.42
N GLU A 434 16.25 -3.17 29.27
CA GLU A 434 16.14 -3.78 27.94
C GLU A 434 17.39 -3.54 27.07
N PRO A 435 18.54 -4.16 27.41
CA PRO A 435 19.78 -4.02 26.65
C PRO A 435 19.69 -4.69 25.28
N SER A 436 20.39 -4.13 24.29
CA SER A 436 20.51 -4.70 22.94
C SER A 436 21.86 -5.39 22.68
N ASP A 437 22.69 -5.53 23.70
CA ASP A 437 23.97 -6.26 23.66
C ASP A 437 23.75 -7.72 24.11
N LEU A 438 24.20 -8.69 23.30
CA LEU A 438 23.98 -10.12 23.56
C LEU A 438 24.41 -10.56 24.96
N ARG A 439 25.53 -10.05 25.48
CA ARG A 439 26.02 -10.45 26.80
C ARG A 439 25.13 -9.86 27.90
N GLN A 440 24.70 -8.61 27.78
CA GLN A 440 23.75 -8.00 28.72
C GLN A 440 22.34 -8.61 28.65
N ILE A 441 21.98 -9.21 27.51
CA ILE A 441 20.78 -10.05 27.36
C ILE A 441 20.98 -11.35 28.14
N GLU A 442 22.06 -12.10 27.87
CA GLU A 442 22.41 -13.36 28.56
C GLU A 442 22.51 -13.19 30.10
N GLU A 443 23.09 -12.09 30.59
CA GLU A 443 23.18 -11.75 32.02
C GLU A 443 21.81 -11.46 32.70
N GLN A 444 20.72 -11.40 31.93
CA GLN A 444 19.35 -11.19 32.43
C GLN A 444 18.37 -12.34 32.14
N LEU A 445 18.84 -13.43 31.52
CA LEU A 445 18.07 -14.65 31.38
C LEU A 445 18.03 -15.39 32.73
N ASP A 446 16.99 -16.20 32.94
CA ASP A 446 16.90 -17.13 34.08
C ASP A 446 17.26 -18.58 33.65
N ALA A 447 17.49 -18.80 32.35
CA ALA A 447 17.83 -20.09 31.74
C ALA A 447 19.28 -20.56 32.02
N ASP A 448 19.46 -21.89 32.01
CA ASP A 448 20.78 -22.52 31.91
C ASP A 448 21.26 -22.50 30.44
N LEU A 449 22.24 -21.64 30.16
CA LEU A 449 22.86 -21.48 28.83
C LEU A 449 23.83 -22.61 28.45
N THR A 450 23.83 -23.71 29.21
CA THR A 450 24.48 -24.99 28.88
C THR A 450 23.49 -26.15 28.77
N ALA A 451 22.19 -25.91 28.95
CA ALA A 451 21.15 -26.92 28.77
C ALA A 451 20.96 -27.27 27.29
N SER A 452 20.87 -28.57 27.03
CA SER A 452 20.48 -29.12 25.73
C SER A 452 19.52 -30.29 25.94
N TYR A 453 18.59 -30.47 25.00
CA TYR A 453 17.46 -31.37 25.07
C TYR A 453 17.58 -32.49 24.03
N GLN A 454 16.96 -33.63 24.30
CA GLN A 454 16.97 -34.76 23.37
C GLN A 454 16.10 -34.42 22.14
N VAL A 455 16.75 -34.30 20.98
CA VAL A 455 16.09 -34.13 19.68
C VAL A 455 15.17 -35.32 19.40
N ALA A 456 14.00 -35.04 18.82
CA ALA A 456 13.01 -36.05 18.46
C ALA A 456 13.52 -36.99 17.33
N ASP A 457 13.19 -38.28 17.43
CA ASP A 457 13.63 -39.33 16.49
C ASP A 457 13.11 -39.13 15.05
N ASP A 458 12.10 -38.28 14.85
CA ASP A 458 11.41 -37.97 13.60
C ASP A 458 11.72 -36.56 13.05
N LEU A 459 12.86 -35.96 13.45
CA LEU A 459 13.30 -34.60 13.08
C LEU A 459 13.00 -34.20 11.62
N SER A 460 13.36 -35.03 10.62
CA SER A 460 13.15 -34.70 9.20
C SER A 460 11.68 -34.49 8.83
N ASP A 461 10.75 -35.19 9.49
CA ASP A 461 9.30 -35.01 9.29
C ASP A 461 8.82 -33.73 9.99
N ARG A 462 9.30 -33.47 11.21
CA ARG A 462 9.04 -32.21 11.95
C ARG A 462 9.54 -30.97 11.21
N LEU A 463 10.67 -31.05 10.51
CA LEU A 463 11.19 -29.96 9.68
C LEU A 463 10.29 -29.68 8.46
N ILE A 464 9.79 -30.73 7.78
CA ILE A 464 8.80 -30.59 6.70
C ILE A 464 7.49 -29.99 7.25
N ALA A 465 7.06 -30.45 8.42
CA ALA A 465 5.87 -29.96 9.10
C ALA A 465 5.99 -28.50 9.55
N ALA A 466 7.14 -28.07 10.09
CA ALA A 466 7.37 -26.67 10.48
C ALA A 466 7.28 -25.73 9.28
N TRP A 467 8.00 -26.03 8.18
CA TRP A 467 7.90 -25.26 6.94
C TRP A 467 6.47 -25.25 6.35
N ARG A 468 5.75 -26.37 6.35
CA ARG A 468 4.32 -26.43 5.98
C ARG A 468 3.46 -25.56 6.88
N GLY A 469 3.65 -25.69 8.18
CA GLY A 469 2.91 -24.98 9.22
C GLY A 469 3.07 -23.48 9.09
N ARG A 470 4.30 -23.00 8.85
CA ARG A 470 4.60 -21.58 8.58
C ARG A 470 3.80 -21.05 7.39
N VAL A 471 3.84 -21.75 6.25
CA VAL A 471 3.11 -21.34 5.04
C VAL A 471 1.59 -21.39 5.25
N CYS A 472 1.06 -22.44 5.88
CA CYS A 472 -0.38 -22.53 6.16
C CYS A 472 -0.86 -21.42 7.12
N GLY A 473 -0.06 -21.08 8.12
CA GLY A 473 -0.34 -20.04 9.11
C GLY A 473 -0.34 -18.63 8.50
N ASN A 474 0.69 -18.29 7.73
CA ASN A 474 0.75 -17.05 6.94
C ASN A 474 -0.49 -16.92 6.04
N MET A 475 -0.75 -17.94 5.22
CA MET A 475 -1.85 -17.96 4.25
C MET A 475 -3.24 -17.86 4.91
N LEU A 476 -3.41 -18.36 6.14
CA LEU A 476 -4.64 -18.21 6.92
C LEU A 476 -4.85 -16.78 7.42
N GLY A 477 -3.80 -16.13 7.93
CA GLY A 477 -3.89 -14.78 8.49
C GLY A 477 -3.99 -13.68 7.43
N LYS A 478 -3.36 -13.91 6.28
CA LYS A 478 -3.22 -12.96 5.16
C LYS A 478 -4.50 -12.23 4.74
N PRO A 479 -5.67 -12.87 4.55
CA PRO A 479 -6.89 -12.17 4.11
C PRO A 479 -7.32 -11.02 5.05
N VAL A 480 -7.00 -11.11 6.34
CA VAL A 480 -7.37 -10.14 7.38
C VAL A 480 -6.15 -9.43 8.01
N GLU A 481 -5.01 -9.44 7.31
CA GLU A 481 -3.89 -8.51 7.48
C GLU A 481 -4.41 -7.06 7.53
N TYR A 482 -3.69 -6.14 8.21
CA TYR A 482 -4.06 -4.73 8.49
C TYR A 482 -5.01 -4.56 9.70
N GLY A 483 -4.44 -4.80 10.90
CA GLY A 483 -5.15 -4.84 12.19
C GLY A 483 -5.79 -3.55 12.72
N VAL A 484 -5.59 -2.38 12.06
CA VAL A 484 -6.39 -1.16 12.36
C VAL A 484 -7.82 -1.31 11.85
N TYR A 485 -7.98 -1.91 10.67
CA TYR A 485 -9.29 -2.25 10.11
C TYR A 485 -9.76 -3.60 10.67
N TRP A 486 -8.93 -4.64 10.53
CA TRP A 486 -9.21 -6.00 10.96
C TRP A 486 -8.95 -6.22 12.46
N THR A 487 -9.70 -5.47 13.27
CA THR A 487 -9.76 -5.70 14.72
C THR A 487 -10.35 -7.07 15.05
N ARG A 488 -9.99 -7.66 16.20
CA ARG A 488 -10.56 -8.91 16.76
C ARG A 488 -12.09 -8.97 16.65
N SER A 489 -12.78 -7.85 16.92
CA SER A 489 -14.23 -7.73 16.79
C SER A 489 -14.72 -7.83 15.35
N ARG A 490 -14.03 -7.19 14.40
CA ARG A 490 -14.39 -7.22 12.97
C ARG A 490 -14.09 -8.56 12.31
N ILE A 491 -12.98 -9.21 12.67
CA ILE A 491 -12.66 -10.58 12.26
C ILE A 491 -13.77 -11.53 12.76
N LYS A 492 -14.17 -11.43 14.04
CA LYS A 492 -15.28 -12.22 14.59
C LYS A 492 -16.62 -11.95 13.88
N GLU A 493 -16.95 -10.69 13.58
CA GLU A 493 -18.16 -10.33 12.84
C GLU A 493 -18.17 -10.92 11.42
N TYR A 494 -17.03 -10.88 10.71
CA TYR A 494 -16.87 -11.47 9.38
C TYR A 494 -17.03 -12.99 9.41
N LEU A 495 -16.31 -13.68 10.30
CA LEU A 495 -16.38 -15.13 10.43
C LEU A 495 -17.79 -15.61 10.83
N GLN A 496 -18.51 -14.85 11.65
CA GLN A 496 -19.91 -15.13 11.97
C GLN A 496 -20.85 -14.87 10.78
N ALA A 497 -20.59 -13.84 9.97
CA ALA A 497 -21.36 -13.57 8.76
C ALA A 497 -21.08 -14.57 7.62
N ALA A 498 -19.94 -15.26 7.65
CA ALA A 498 -19.49 -16.23 6.65
C ALA A 498 -19.64 -17.71 7.09
N ASP A 499 -20.34 -17.98 8.20
CA ASP A 499 -20.53 -19.31 8.80
C ASP A 499 -19.20 -20.08 9.05
N ALA A 500 -18.17 -19.34 9.48
CA ALA A 500 -16.79 -19.79 9.66
C ALA A 500 -16.22 -19.44 11.06
N TYR A 501 -17.10 -19.29 12.07
CA TYR A 501 -16.72 -19.02 13.46
C TYR A 501 -17.06 -20.21 14.38
N PRO A 502 -16.12 -20.77 15.16
CA PRO A 502 -14.71 -20.40 15.25
C PRO A 502 -13.89 -20.79 14.01
N LEU A 503 -12.77 -20.12 13.79
CA LEU A 503 -11.89 -20.36 12.65
C LEU A 503 -11.15 -21.71 12.78
N SER A 504 -11.28 -22.60 11.78
CA SER A 504 -10.67 -23.95 11.76
C SER A 504 -10.19 -24.42 10.37
N ASP A 505 -10.27 -23.56 9.38
CA ASP A 505 -10.02 -23.77 7.94
C ASP A 505 -9.78 -22.38 7.32
N TYR A 506 -9.19 -22.27 6.12
CA TYR A 506 -8.87 -21.00 5.47
C TYR A 506 -10.05 -20.03 5.48
N ILE A 507 -9.78 -18.72 5.55
CA ILE A 507 -10.85 -17.71 5.61
C ILE A 507 -11.67 -17.77 4.30
N PRO A 508 -13.01 -17.86 4.34
CA PRO A 508 -13.82 -17.93 3.14
C PRO A 508 -13.77 -16.61 2.36
N ALA A 509 -13.99 -16.68 1.04
CA ALA A 509 -14.12 -15.49 0.19
C ALA A 509 -15.36 -14.66 0.56
N PRO A 510 -15.39 -13.34 0.31
CA PRO A 510 -16.40 -12.41 0.83
C PRO A 510 -17.68 -12.39 -0.03
N GLU A 511 -18.14 -13.56 -0.48
CA GLU A 511 -19.30 -13.68 -1.36
C GLU A 511 -20.58 -13.24 -0.64
N GLY A 512 -21.25 -12.20 -1.16
CA GLY A 512 -22.38 -11.56 -0.49
C GLY A 512 -22.02 -10.71 0.74
N LEU A 513 -20.73 -10.56 1.06
CA LEU A 513 -20.24 -9.83 2.25
C LEU A 513 -19.44 -8.55 1.93
N ARG A 514 -19.03 -8.33 0.67
CA ARG A 514 -18.24 -7.15 0.25
C ARG A 514 -18.84 -5.81 0.70
N ASP A 515 -20.16 -5.66 0.64
CA ASP A 515 -20.90 -4.45 1.04
C ASP A 515 -20.71 -4.06 2.53
N ARG A 516 -20.16 -4.97 3.35
CA ARG A 516 -19.87 -4.76 4.78
C ARG A 516 -18.38 -4.91 5.12
N PHE A 517 -17.63 -5.67 4.33
CA PHE A 517 -16.27 -6.10 4.64
C PHE A 517 -15.37 -6.06 3.41
N GLU A 518 -14.36 -5.19 3.46
CA GLU A 518 -13.36 -5.00 2.42
C GLU A 518 -12.13 -5.86 2.72
N LEU A 519 -11.85 -6.83 1.84
CA LEU A 519 -10.59 -7.56 1.84
C LEU A 519 -9.69 -6.98 0.75
N ARG A 520 -8.40 -6.82 1.05
CA ARG A 520 -7.39 -6.25 0.13
C ARG A 520 -7.24 -7.05 -1.17
N GLU A 521 -7.54 -6.42 -2.31
CA GLU A 521 -7.56 -7.01 -3.66
C GLU A 521 -6.28 -7.79 -4.03
N ASP A 522 -5.12 -7.32 -3.58
CA ASP A 522 -3.80 -7.91 -3.82
C ASP A 522 -3.53 -9.16 -2.96
N ASN A 523 -4.30 -9.37 -1.89
CA ASN A 523 -4.08 -10.42 -0.91
C ASN A 523 -5.14 -11.54 -1.01
N TRP A 524 -6.43 -11.27 -0.74
CA TRP A 524 -7.45 -12.32 -0.49
C TRP A 524 -7.67 -13.29 -1.66
N ARG A 525 -7.38 -12.86 -2.89
CA ARG A 525 -7.61 -13.61 -4.13
C ARG A 525 -6.75 -14.87 -4.28
N ALA A 526 -5.70 -15.03 -3.48
CA ALA A 526 -4.83 -16.22 -3.48
C ALA A 526 -4.79 -16.95 -2.12
N THR A 527 -5.45 -16.42 -1.09
CA THR A 527 -5.30 -16.82 0.32
C THR A 527 -6.62 -17.24 0.98
N THR A 528 -7.76 -17.00 0.32
CA THR A 528 -9.07 -17.44 0.80
C THR A 528 -9.40 -18.88 0.39
N ARG A 529 -10.26 -19.54 1.18
CA ARG A 529 -10.69 -20.93 1.00
C ARG A 529 -11.20 -21.19 -0.42
N GLY A 530 -10.66 -22.21 -1.09
CA GLY A 530 -10.98 -22.55 -2.48
C GLY A 530 -10.23 -21.72 -3.54
N ASN A 531 -9.51 -20.66 -3.15
CA ASN A 531 -8.64 -19.85 -4.02
C ASN A 531 -7.14 -20.03 -3.73
N VAL A 532 -6.77 -20.81 -2.70
CA VAL A 532 -5.37 -21.17 -2.42
C VAL A 532 -4.87 -22.16 -3.49
N ASP A 533 -3.81 -21.78 -4.20
CA ASP A 533 -3.13 -22.53 -5.27
C ASP A 533 -1.62 -22.26 -5.16
N GLY A 534 -0.95 -23.04 -4.31
CA GLY A 534 0.40 -22.75 -3.83
C GLY A 534 0.45 -21.63 -2.76
N SER A 535 1.63 -21.41 -2.19
CA SER A 535 1.89 -20.22 -1.35
C SER A 535 1.72 -18.94 -2.17
N ALA A 536 1.06 -17.92 -1.61
CA ALA A 536 1.30 -16.54 -2.00
C ALA A 536 2.73 -16.13 -1.60
N ARG A 537 3.23 -15.01 -2.15
CA ARG A 537 4.56 -14.48 -1.77
C ARG A 537 4.39 -13.57 -0.56
N ASP A 538 5.19 -13.82 0.47
CA ASP A 538 5.19 -13.07 1.71
C ASP A 538 6.61 -12.90 2.26
N ASP A 539 6.91 -11.78 2.91
CA ASP A 539 8.17 -11.57 3.60
C ASP A 539 8.33 -12.48 4.85
N ASP A 540 7.23 -12.96 5.44
CA ASP A 540 7.23 -14.10 6.37
C ASP A 540 8.07 -15.27 5.84
N VAL A 541 7.91 -15.60 4.55
CA VAL A 541 8.56 -16.78 3.95
C VAL A 541 9.88 -16.38 3.30
N ASP A 542 9.99 -15.16 2.76
CA ASP A 542 11.24 -14.64 2.18
C ASP A 542 12.38 -14.64 3.21
N TYR A 543 12.15 -14.12 4.43
CA TYR A 543 13.21 -14.03 5.42
C TYR A 543 13.67 -15.40 5.95
N THR A 544 12.76 -16.37 6.11
CA THR A 544 13.15 -17.73 6.51
C THR A 544 13.97 -18.44 5.41
N VAL A 545 13.64 -18.21 4.13
CA VAL A 545 14.41 -18.72 2.97
C VAL A 545 15.78 -18.04 2.88
N LEU A 546 15.87 -16.74 3.17
CA LEU A 546 17.13 -16.00 3.18
C LEU A 546 18.05 -16.42 4.33
N GLY A 547 17.52 -16.55 5.55
CA GLY A 547 18.28 -17.01 6.71
C GLY A 547 18.82 -18.44 6.51
N LEU A 548 18.06 -19.32 5.85
CA LEU A 548 18.55 -20.62 5.42
C LEU A 548 19.74 -20.49 4.46
N HIS A 549 19.67 -19.58 3.49
CA HIS A 549 20.79 -19.36 2.57
C HIS A 549 22.03 -18.79 3.27
N ILE A 550 21.88 -17.83 4.18
CA ILE A 550 22.97 -17.27 4.99
C ILE A 550 23.68 -18.40 5.75
N LEU A 551 22.93 -19.31 6.37
CA LEU A 551 23.48 -20.49 7.04
C LEU A 551 24.14 -21.51 6.08
N GLU A 552 23.67 -21.63 4.83
CA GLU A 552 24.29 -22.49 3.82
C GLU A 552 25.62 -21.94 3.28
N GLU A 553 25.79 -20.63 3.19
CA GLU A 553 26.99 -19.97 2.65
C GLU A 553 28.04 -19.70 3.74
N TYR A 554 27.61 -19.23 4.91
CA TYR A 554 28.49 -18.76 6.00
C TYR A 554 28.56 -19.70 7.22
N GLY A 555 27.68 -20.71 7.28
CA GLY A 555 27.56 -21.60 8.46
C GLY A 555 27.03 -20.87 9.70
N THR A 556 27.12 -21.51 10.86
CA THR A 556 26.69 -20.92 12.15
C THR A 556 27.55 -19.73 12.60
N ASP A 557 28.75 -19.55 12.03
CA ASP A 557 29.70 -18.49 12.38
C ASP A 557 29.39 -17.13 11.71
N PHE A 558 28.36 -17.04 10.86
CA PHE A 558 27.92 -15.81 10.19
C PHE A 558 27.80 -14.59 11.11
N THR A 559 27.92 -13.38 10.55
CA THR A 559 27.79 -12.11 11.28
C THR A 559 26.66 -11.26 10.70
N SER A 560 26.20 -10.25 11.46
CA SER A 560 25.24 -9.26 10.98
C SER A 560 25.69 -8.49 9.73
N ALA A 561 26.99 -8.47 9.42
CA ALA A 561 27.52 -7.89 8.18
C ALA A 561 27.36 -8.82 6.96
N ASP A 562 27.36 -10.13 7.19
CA ASP A 562 27.03 -11.13 6.16
C ASP A 562 25.53 -11.11 5.87
N VAL A 563 24.69 -11.00 6.92
CA VAL A 563 23.24 -10.74 6.79
C VAL A 563 22.98 -9.47 5.96
N ALA A 564 23.68 -8.37 6.27
CA ALA A 564 23.59 -7.12 5.51
C ALA A 564 24.00 -7.27 4.04
N THR A 565 25.03 -8.08 3.78
CA THR A 565 25.50 -8.36 2.41
C THR A 565 24.47 -9.16 1.62
N GLU A 566 23.85 -10.17 2.23
CA GLU A 566 22.84 -11.00 1.57
C GLU A 566 21.49 -10.28 1.40
N TRP A 567 21.10 -9.40 2.33
CA TRP A 567 19.98 -8.48 2.14
C TRP A 567 20.20 -7.61 0.90
N LEU A 568 21.33 -6.89 0.81
CA LEU A 568 21.68 -6.04 -0.34
C LEU A 568 21.80 -6.82 -1.67
N THR A 569 22.11 -8.11 -1.61
CA THR A 569 22.35 -8.96 -2.78
C THR A 569 21.07 -9.66 -3.28
N ARG A 570 20.12 -9.99 -2.40
CA ARG A 570 18.99 -10.88 -2.73
C ARG A 570 17.59 -10.35 -2.47
N LEU A 571 17.41 -9.37 -1.58
CA LEU A 571 16.08 -8.82 -1.29
C LEU A 571 15.81 -7.57 -2.13
N PRO A 572 14.74 -7.52 -2.94
CA PRO A 572 14.36 -6.29 -3.61
C PRO A 572 13.88 -5.27 -2.58
N PHE A 573 14.52 -4.10 -2.49
CA PHE A 573 14.27 -3.06 -1.48
C PHE A 573 12.78 -2.81 -1.13
N HIS A 574 11.90 -2.69 -2.12
CA HIS A 574 10.47 -2.44 -1.90
C HIS A 574 9.71 -3.61 -1.24
N GLN A 575 10.28 -4.83 -1.22
CA GLN A 575 9.73 -6.05 -0.61
C GLN A 575 10.29 -6.33 0.80
N THR A 576 11.18 -5.49 1.32
CA THR A 576 11.47 -5.38 2.76
C THR A 576 10.54 -4.32 3.35
N TYR A 577 10.13 -4.40 4.62
CA TYR A 577 9.13 -3.48 5.21
C TYR A 577 9.63 -2.82 6.51
N THR A 578 9.06 -1.69 6.92
CA THR A 578 9.25 -1.09 8.26
C THR A 578 10.73 -0.97 8.72
N ALA A 579 11.15 -1.69 9.77
CA ALA A 579 12.51 -1.68 10.30
C ALA A 579 13.53 -2.27 9.31
N GLU A 580 13.15 -3.32 8.60
CA GLU A 580 13.93 -3.94 7.54
C GLU A 580 14.19 -2.94 6.42
N ARG A 581 13.14 -2.24 5.95
CA ARG A 581 13.26 -1.23 4.88
C ARG A 581 14.08 -0.02 5.33
N ALA A 582 13.91 0.41 6.59
CA ALA A 582 14.73 1.47 7.18
C ALA A 582 16.21 1.06 7.26
N ALA A 583 16.52 -0.15 7.73
CA ALA A 583 17.88 -0.68 7.79
C ALA A 583 18.48 -0.89 6.38
N TYR A 584 17.73 -1.43 5.42
CA TYR A 584 18.18 -1.59 4.04
C TYR A 584 18.56 -0.24 3.42
N ARG A 585 17.70 0.78 3.57
CA ARG A 585 18.03 2.16 3.12
C ARG A 585 19.33 2.65 3.76
N ASN A 586 19.55 2.38 5.04
CA ASN A 586 20.77 2.78 5.74
C ASN A 586 22.02 2.05 5.23
N LEU A 587 21.91 0.77 4.89
CA LEU A 587 22.99 0.01 4.23
C LEU A 587 23.31 0.59 2.83
N VAL A 588 22.30 1.05 2.09
CA VAL A 588 22.47 1.77 0.81
C VAL A 588 23.07 3.18 1.00
N GLU A 589 22.91 3.80 2.18
CA GLU A 589 23.67 5.00 2.62
C GLU A 589 25.10 4.67 3.09
N GLU A 590 25.63 3.47 2.83
CA GLU A 590 26.95 2.97 3.28
C GLU A 590 27.15 2.96 4.81
N ARG A 591 26.06 2.86 5.59
CA ARG A 591 26.12 2.79 7.07
C ARG A 591 26.44 1.39 7.55
N GLY A 592 27.28 1.30 8.59
CA GLY A 592 27.57 0.04 9.27
C GLY A 592 26.39 -0.50 10.08
N VAL A 593 26.44 -1.80 10.37
CA VAL A 593 25.42 -2.57 11.13
C VAL A 593 24.93 -1.84 12.39
N ASP A 594 25.85 -1.29 13.19
CA ASP A 594 25.50 -0.62 14.45
C ASP A 594 24.56 0.59 14.25
N GLU A 595 24.73 1.33 13.15
CA GLU A 595 23.86 2.45 12.77
C GLU A 595 22.60 2.01 12.00
N ALA A 596 22.67 0.91 11.24
CA ALA A 596 21.60 0.46 10.34
C ALA A 596 20.27 0.23 11.08
N ALA A 597 20.30 -0.33 12.30
CA ALA A 597 19.12 -0.56 13.12
C ALA A 597 18.57 0.69 13.85
N VAL A 598 19.26 1.84 13.84
CA VAL A 598 18.93 2.99 14.70
C VAL A 598 18.85 4.34 13.99
N TYR A 599 19.60 4.57 12.91
CA TYR A 599 19.51 5.82 12.15
C TYR A 599 18.21 5.85 11.34
N ARG A 600 17.31 6.81 11.57
CA ARG A 600 16.01 6.89 10.84
C ARG A 600 15.25 5.56 10.84
N ASN A 601 15.32 4.81 11.94
CA ASN A 601 14.62 3.53 12.11
C ASN A 601 13.77 3.55 13.40
N PRO A 602 12.56 4.14 13.32
CA PRO A 602 11.61 4.20 14.43
C PRO A 602 10.82 2.90 14.63
N TYR A 603 11.13 1.85 13.88
CA TYR A 603 10.36 0.60 13.84
C TYR A 603 11.08 -0.57 14.54
N ARG A 604 12.22 -0.29 15.18
CA ARG A 604 13.20 -1.25 15.75
C ARG A 604 12.68 -2.18 16.85
N GLU A 605 11.44 -2.02 17.32
CA GLU A 605 10.70 -2.97 18.16
C GLU A 605 9.38 -3.46 17.54
N TRP A 606 9.28 -3.45 16.21
CA TRP A 606 8.16 -4.05 15.49
C TRP A 606 8.44 -5.54 15.21
N ILE A 607 7.44 -6.27 14.71
CA ILE A 607 7.45 -7.74 14.64
C ILE A 607 8.35 -8.30 13.54
N GLY A 608 8.86 -7.48 12.61
CA GLY A 608 9.66 -7.90 11.45
C GLY A 608 10.87 -8.78 11.79
N ALA A 609 11.48 -8.62 12.98
CA ALA A 609 12.47 -9.55 13.50
C ALA A 609 11.89 -10.90 13.97
N LEU A 610 10.80 -10.89 14.75
CA LEU A 610 10.20 -12.09 15.34
C LEU A 610 9.91 -13.19 14.32
N ILE A 611 9.41 -12.82 13.14
CA ILE A 611 9.07 -13.75 12.06
C ILE A 611 10.29 -14.45 11.42
N ARG A 612 11.50 -13.90 11.54
CA ARG A 612 12.70 -14.46 10.90
C ARG A 612 13.37 -15.56 11.72
N GLY A 613 13.07 -15.60 13.03
CA GLY A 613 13.70 -16.49 14.01
C GLY A 613 13.55 -17.98 13.71
N ASP A 614 12.53 -18.36 12.94
CA ASP A 614 12.15 -19.73 12.65
C ASP A 614 13.32 -20.61 12.19
N VAL A 615 14.09 -20.18 11.19
CA VAL A 615 15.18 -21.00 10.62
C VAL A 615 16.32 -21.24 11.60
N PHE A 616 16.57 -20.27 12.49
CA PHE A 616 17.60 -20.39 13.53
C PHE A 616 17.20 -21.40 14.59
N GLY A 617 15.90 -21.47 14.93
CA GLY A 617 15.34 -22.55 15.74
C GLY A 617 15.38 -23.91 15.02
N TYR A 618 15.07 -23.94 13.71
CA TYR A 618 15.09 -25.19 12.93
C TYR A 618 16.47 -25.84 12.90
N VAL A 619 17.57 -25.08 12.72
CA VAL A 619 18.94 -25.62 12.62
C VAL A 619 19.60 -25.88 13.98
N THR A 620 18.91 -25.64 15.09
CA THR A 620 19.40 -25.86 16.45
C THR A 620 18.42 -26.68 17.30
N PRO A 621 17.92 -27.84 16.80
CA PRO A 621 16.95 -28.64 17.53
C PRO A 621 17.55 -29.05 18.89
N GLY A 622 16.84 -28.75 19.98
CA GLY A 622 17.29 -29.06 21.33
C GLY A 622 18.44 -28.21 21.87
N ASP A 623 18.92 -27.19 21.14
CA ASP A 623 19.85 -26.17 21.66
C ASP A 623 19.24 -24.74 21.53
N PRO A 624 18.34 -24.36 22.46
CA PRO A 624 17.74 -23.03 22.45
C PRO A 624 18.77 -21.90 22.69
N THR A 625 19.94 -22.21 23.25
CA THR A 625 21.01 -21.22 23.44
C THR A 625 21.70 -20.89 22.11
N ALA A 626 21.95 -21.90 21.28
CA ALA A 626 22.38 -21.68 19.90
C ALA A 626 21.31 -20.96 19.08
N ALA A 627 20.03 -21.34 19.20
CA ALA A 627 18.90 -20.66 18.56
C ALA A 627 18.89 -19.15 18.85
N LEU A 628 18.95 -18.80 20.14
CA LEU A 628 18.98 -17.42 20.65
C LEU A 628 20.19 -16.62 20.16
N ARG A 629 21.34 -17.26 19.96
CA ARG A 629 22.58 -16.63 19.47
C ARG A 629 22.61 -16.43 17.97
N LEU A 630 22.02 -17.35 17.20
CA LEU A 630 21.86 -17.20 15.74
C LEU A 630 20.82 -16.11 15.44
N ALA A 631 19.65 -16.15 16.10
CA ALA A 631 18.63 -15.12 16.02
C ALA A 631 19.16 -13.71 16.37
N TYR A 632 20.02 -13.58 17.38
CA TYR A 632 20.65 -12.29 17.70
C TYR A 632 21.46 -11.71 16.52
N LYS A 633 22.22 -12.56 15.81
CA LYS A 633 23.10 -12.12 14.72
C LYS A 633 22.32 -11.50 13.56
N ASP A 634 21.12 -11.99 13.29
CA ASP A 634 20.23 -11.43 12.27
C ASP A 634 19.46 -10.22 12.81
N ALA A 635 18.75 -10.38 13.94
CA ALA A 635 18.00 -9.30 14.61
C ALA A 635 18.79 -8.00 14.82
N TYR A 636 20.06 -8.11 15.19
CA TYR A 636 20.92 -6.96 15.48
C TYR A 636 21.19 -6.06 14.25
N LEU A 637 20.93 -6.51 13.02
CA LEU A 637 21.05 -5.68 11.83
C LEU A 637 19.97 -4.57 11.75
N SER A 638 18.76 -4.86 12.22
CA SER A 638 17.57 -4.05 11.95
C SER A 638 16.78 -3.63 13.20
N HIS A 639 16.91 -4.38 14.30
CA HIS A 639 16.10 -4.22 15.51
C HIS A 639 16.94 -3.98 16.77
N ARG A 640 16.28 -3.57 17.85
CA ARG A 640 16.84 -3.34 19.20
C ARG A 640 15.85 -3.85 20.26
N ALA A 641 16.31 -4.04 21.49
CA ALA A 641 15.49 -4.39 22.65
C ALA A 641 14.43 -5.49 22.36
N ASN A 642 13.14 -5.22 22.53
CA ASN A 642 12.09 -6.24 22.38
C ASN A 642 11.95 -6.79 20.95
N GLY A 643 12.41 -6.06 19.93
CA GLY A 643 12.51 -6.58 18.57
C GLY A 643 13.48 -7.75 18.47
N ILE A 644 14.67 -7.61 19.07
CA ILE A 644 15.66 -8.69 19.18
C ILE A 644 15.09 -9.84 20.01
N TYR A 645 14.46 -9.54 21.16
CA TYR A 645 13.93 -10.59 22.04
C TYR A 645 12.83 -11.42 21.39
N GLY A 646 12.03 -10.83 20.48
CA GLY A 646 11.00 -11.55 19.74
C GLY A 646 11.59 -12.62 18.82
N GLU A 647 12.63 -12.28 18.06
CA GLU A 647 13.33 -13.21 17.16
C GLU A 647 14.02 -14.33 17.95
N GLN A 648 14.67 -13.96 19.06
CA GLN A 648 15.27 -14.92 19.99
C GLN A 648 14.23 -15.87 20.59
N TRP A 649 13.07 -15.36 21.02
CA TRP A 649 12.00 -16.16 21.62
C TRP A 649 11.34 -17.11 20.60
N ALA A 650 11.10 -16.66 19.37
CA ALA A 650 10.58 -17.51 18.29
C ALA A 650 11.56 -18.65 17.95
N ALA A 651 12.86 -18.34 17.82
CA ALA A 651 13.89 -19.34 17.58
C ALA A 651 14.00 -20.37 18.73
N VAL A 652 13.92 -19.91 19.99
CA VAL A 652 13.90 -20.77 21.19
C VAL A 652 12.68 -21.68 21.22
N LEU A 653 11.49 -21.15 20.94
CA LEU A 653 10.25 -21.95 20.90
C LEU A 653 10.35 -23.09 19.88
N LEU A 654 10.92 -22.82 18.71
CA LEU A 654 11.09 -23.83 17.64
C LEU A 654 12.18 -24.85 17.94
N SER A 655 13.32 -24.40 18.46
CA SER A 655 14.39 -25.30 18.96
C SER A 655 13.87 -26.28 20.00
N LEU A 656 13.03 -25.81 20.94
CA LEU A 656 12.38 -26.63 21.96
C LEU A 656 11.26 -27.54 21.41
N ALA A 657 10.48 -27.07 20.43
CA ALA A 657 9.42 -27.86 19.79
C ALA A 657 9.97 -29.07 19.01
N LEU A 658 11.19 -28.98 18.47
CA LEU A 658 11.91 -30.11 17.87
C LEU A 658 12.51 -31.11 18.90
N SER A 659 12.21 -30.93 20.19
CA SER A 659 12.67 -31.78 21.31
C SER A 659 11.59 -32.03 22.36
N SER A 660 10.31 -31.90 22.00
CA SER A 660 9.17 -32.14 22.91
C SER A 660 7.88 -32.46 22.13
N ASP A 661 6.89 -33.00 22.84
CA ASP A 661 5.51 -33.19 22.37
C ASP A 661 4.49 -32.35 23.18
N ASP A 662 4.95 -31.60 24.20
CA ASP A 662 4.10 -30.82 25.11
C ASP A 662 4.33 -29.31 24.88
N ILE A 663 3.37 -28.64 24.24
CA ILE A 663 3.44 -27.20 24.00
C ILE A 663 3.47 -26.37 25.29
N GLY A 664 2.89 -26.88 26.37
CA GLY A 664 2.94 -26.25 27.69
C GLY A 664 4.34 -26.35 28.31
N GLU A 665 5.05 -27.45 28.11
CA GLU A 665 6.47 -27.60 28.48
C GLU A 665 7.37 -26.66 27.65
N VAL A 666 7.23 -26.69 26.33
CA VAL A 666 7.95 -25.82 25.38
C VAL A 666 7.75 -24.35 25.72
N PHE A 667 6.50 -23.92 25.87
CA PHE A 667 6.17 -22.55 26.24
C PHE A 667 6.75 -22.18 27.61
N THR A 668 6.58 -23.04 28.63
CA THR A 668 7.05 -22.71 29.98
C THR A 668 8.57 -22.53 30.02
N ARG A 669 9.34 -23.39 29.33
CA ARG A 669 10.80 -23.24 29.21
C ARG A 669 11.21 -21.99 28.42
N SER A 670 10.44 -21.60 27.39
CA SER A 670 10.77 -20.43 26.57
C SER A 670 10.81 -19.12 27.35
N LEU A 671 10.10 -19.04 28.48
CA LEU A 671 10.08 -17.86 29.36
C LEU A 671 11.47 -17.54 29.93
N ASP A 672 12.23 -18.57 30.31
CA ASP A 672 13.54 -18.44 30.96
C ASP A 672 14.60 -17.81 30.03
N TYR A 673 14.36 -17.87 28.71
CA TYR A 673 15.22 -17.34 27.63
C TYR A 673 14.81 -15.92 27.17
N VAL A 674 13.86 -15.26 27.83
CA VAL A 674 13.53 -13.84 27.58
C VAL A 674 13.95 -13.00 28.79
N PRO A 675 14.65 -11.84 28.63
CA PRO A 675 15.12 -11.05 29.75
C PRO A 675 14.02 -10.70 30.74
N ARG A 676 14.13 -11.18 31.99
CA ARG A 676 13.04 -11.15 33.00
C ARG A 676 12.49 -9.77 33.32
N ALA A 677 13.27 -8.72 33.05
CA ALA A 677 12.96 -7.31 33.28
C ALA A 677 12.55 -6.55 31.99
N SER A 678 12.09 -7.25 30.95
CA SER A 678 11.60 -6.68 29.69
C SER A 678 10.07 -6.68 29.57
N ARG A 679 9.56 -5.80 28.70
CA ARG A 679 8.14 -5.76 28.30
C ARG A 679 7.71 -7.06 27.63
N LEU A 680 8.55 -7.67 26.78
CA LEU A 680 8.24 -8.94 26.13
C LEU A 680 8.03 -10.05 27.16
N HIS A 681 8.92 -10.18 28.15
CA HIS A 681 8.76 -11.17 29.22
C HIS A 681 7.46 -10.97 30.01
N GLU A 682 7.07 -9.72 30.33
CA GLU A 682 5.74 -9.46 30.90
C GLU A 682 4.61 -9.90 29.96
N ALA A 683 4.67 -9.49 28.68
CA ALA A 683 3.61 -9.70 27.71
C ALA A 683 3.30 -11.18 27.45
N ILE A 684 4.31 -12.06 27.42
CA ILE A 684 4.12 -13.51 27.28
C ILE A 684 3.74 -14.18 28.61
N THR A 685 4.24 -13.67 29.75
CA THR A 685 3.92 -14.21 31.08
C THR A 685 2.49 -13.89 31.51
N ARG A 686 1.87 -12.82 31.00
CA ARG A 686 0.48 -12.45 31.34
C ARG A 686 -0.55 -13.49 30.88
N PRO A 687 -0.62 -13.90 29.60
CA PRO A 687 -1.37 -15.07 29.16
C PRO A 687 -1.05 -16.32 29.99
N HIS A 688 0.23 -16.59 30.28
CA HIS A 688 0.61 -17.75 31.09
C HIS A 688 -0.01 -17.75 32.51
N ARG A 689 -0.03 -16.60 33.20
CA ARG A 689 -0.69 -16.44 34.51
C ARG A 689 -2.20 -16.63 34.43
N ILE A 690 -2.82 -16.20 33.33
CA ILE A 690 -4.27 -16.34 33.09
C ILE A 690 -4.63 -17.81 32.78
N TRP A 691 -3.80 -18.51 32.01
CA TRP A 691 -3.93 -19.94 31.74
C TRP A 691 -3.75 -20.79 33.01
N LYS A 692 -2.67 -20.58 33.78
CA LYS A 692 -2.39 -21.32 35.04
C LYS A 692 -3.48 -21.17 36.11
N ARG A 693 -4.32 -20.12 36.06
CA ARG A 693 -5.47 -19.93 36.98
C ARG A 693 -6.81 -20.44 36.41
N GLY A 694 -6.84 -20.98 35.19
CA GLY A 694 -8.06 -21.45 34.52
C GLY A 694 -8.93 -20.35 33.92
N GLY A 695 -8.35 -19.23 33.46
CA GLY A 695 -9.05 -18.22 32.66
C GLY A 695 -9.30 -18.66 31.21
N SER A 696 -10.15 -17.95 30.50
CA SER A 696 -10.43 -18.22 29.09
C SER A 696 -9.39 -17.59 28.16
N TRP A 697 -9.45 -17.94 26.86
CA TRP A 697 -8.62 -17.29 25.84
C TRP A 697 -9.02 -15.80 25.67
N GLU A 698 -10.32 -15.50 25.75
CA GLU A 698 -10.85 -14.14 25.75
C GLU A 698 -10.28 -13.29 26.90
N ASP A 699 -10.22 -13.82 28.13
CA ASP A 699 -9.57 -13.14 29.27
C ASP A 699 -8.13 -12.71 28.94
N ALA A 700 -7.39 -13.54 28.19
CA ALA A 700 -5.99 -13.32 27.87
C ALA A 700 -5.77 -12.31 26.75
N VAL A 701 -6.57 -12.38 25.68
CA VAL A 701 -6.49 -11.37 24.61
C VAL A 701 -7.09 -10.03 25.03
N GLU A 702 -8.04 -10.01 25.98
CA GLU A 702 -8.53 -8.77 26.59
C GLU A 702 -7.52 -8.17 27.57
N ASP A 703 -6.79 -8.96 28.34
CA ASP A 703 -5.67 -8.44 29.13
C ASP A 703 -4.56 -7.87 28.22
N ALA A 704 -4.24 -8.53 27.11
CA ALA A 704 -3.26 -8.04 26.13
C ALA A 704 -3.72 -6.75 25.42
N ASP A 705 -4.98 -6.68 24.97
CA ASP A 705 -5.56 -5.48 24.36
C ASP A 705 -5.53 -4.28 25.31
N HIS A 706 -5.84 -4.48 26.60
CA HIS A 706 -5.79 -3.40 27.60
C HIS A 706 -4.36 -3.02 28.01
N ALA A 707 -3.46 -4.00 28.18
CA ALA A 707 -2.08 -3.77 28.61
C ALA A 707 -1.28 -2.94 27.60
N TRP A 708 -1.49 -3.23 26.31
CA TRP A 708 -0.68 -2.70 25.21
C TRP A 708 -1.51 -1.85 24.24
N SER A 709 -2.58 -1.22 24.73
CA SER A 709 -3.56 -0.47 23.91
C SER A 709 -2.97 0.73 23.16
N GLY A 710 -1.82 1.26 23.59
CA GLY A 710 -1.09 2.35 22.94
C GLY A 710 0.03 1.89 22.00
N TYR A 711 0.17 0.59 21.75
CA TYR A 711 1.22 0.03 20.89
C TYR A 711 0.68 -0.22 19.49
N HIS A 712 1.50 0.05 18.47
CA HIS A 712 1.13 -0.19 17.07
C HIS A 712 0.77 -1.66 16.84
N TRP A 713 -0.11 -1.94 15.86
CA TRP A 713 -0.67 -3.28 15.67
C TRP A 713 0.37 -4.32 15.22
N VAL A 714 1.54 -3.90 14.71
CA VAL A 714 2.69 -4.76 14.40
C VAL A 714 3.85 -4.67 15.42
N HIS A 715 3.64 -4.16 16.64
CA HIS A 715 4.70 -4.10 17.67
C HIS A 715 5.01 -5.52 18.21
N THR A 716 6.28 -5.90 18.41
CA THR A 716 6.64 -7.26 18.87
C THR A 716 5.91 -7.66 20.17
N VAL A 717 5.76 -6.73 21.11
CA VAL A 717 5.27 -6.99 22.48
C VAL A 717 3.79 -7.40 22.50
N ASN A 718 2.91 -6.70 21.78
CA ASN A 718 1.48 -7.02 21.78
C ASN A 718 1.15 -8.25 20.90
N ASN A 719 1.93 -8.48 19.85
CA ASN A 719 1.83 -9.66 19.00
C ASN A 719 2.30 -10.95 19.71
N ALA A 720 3.43 -10.91 20.42
CA ALA A 720 3.90 -12.03 21.22
C ALA A 720 2.91 -12.47 22.31
N ALA A 721 2.11 -11.54 22.86
CA ALA A 721 1.02 -11.89 23.78
C ALA A 721 -0.12 -12.66 23.08
N ILE A 722 -0.42 -12.37 21.80
CA ILE A 722 -1.39 -13.15 20.99
C ILE A 722 -0.82 -14.54 20.68
N ILE A 723 0.46 -14.64 20.28
CA ILE A 723 1.16 -15.92 20.09
C ILE A 723 1.09 -16.76 21.37
N ALA A 724 1.44 -16.18 22.52
CA ALA A 724 1.38 -16.85 23.81
C ALA A 724 -0.03 -17.36 24.17
N ALA A 725 -1.07 -16.56 23.92
CA ALA A 725 -2.46 -16.96 24.12
C ALA A 725 -2.90 -18.06 23.13
N ALA A 726 -2.44 -18.02 21.88
CA ALA A 726 -2.76 -19.04 20.88
C ALA A 726 -2.12 -20.40 21.22
N LEU A 727 -0.84 -20.43 21.62
CA LEU A 727 -0.14 -21.67 21.99
C LEU A 727 -0.75 -22.33 23.25
N LEU A 728 -1.03 -21.53 24.29
CA LEU A 728 -1.52 -22.03 25.58
C LEU A 728 -2.98 -22.53 25.55
N TRP A 729 -3.87 -21.87 24.79
CA TRP A 729 -5.26 -22.30 24.62
C TRP A 729 -5.52 -23.07 23.33
N GLY A 730 -4.53 -23.23 22.46
CA GLY A 730 -4.53 -24.18 21.34
C GLY A 730 -4.30 -25.62 21.79
N GLU A 731 -3.62 -25.82 22.93
CA GLU A 731 -3.42 -27.13 23.59
C GLU A 731 -2.73 -28.18 22.69
N GLY A 732 -1.88 -27.72 21.76
CA GLY A 732 -1.15 -28.57 20.81
C GLY A 732 -1.89 -28.81 19.49
N ASP A 733 -3.20 -28.58 19.41
CA ASP A 733 -3.95 -28.75 18.15
C ASP A 733 -3.55 -27.67 17.14
N PHE A 734 -3.05 -28.10 15.98
CA PHE A 734 -2.56 -27.21 14.92
C PHE A 734 -3.62 -26.20 14.46
N SER A 735 -4.82 -26.69 14.12
CA SER A 735 -5.88 -25.88 13.49
C SER A 735 -6.47 -24.88 14.46
N ARG A 736 -6.68 -25.31 15.70
CA ARG A 736 -7.15 -24.48 16.82
C ARG A 736 -6.11 -23.43 17.18
N SER A 737 -4.81 -23.77 17.19
CA SER A 737 -3.74 -22.81 17.49
C SER A 737 -3.72 -21.67 16.48
N ILE A 738 -3.52 -21.95 15.18
CA ILE A 738 -3.49 -20.89 14.15
C ILE A 738 -4.85 -20.17 14.01
N GLY A 739 -5.96 -20.88 14.21
CA GLY A 739 -7.31 -20.31 14.24
C GLY A 739 -7.49 -19.31 15.38
N LEU A 740 -7.02 -19.61 16.59
CA LEU A 740 -7.02 -18.67 17.72
C LEU A 740 -6.10 -17.48 17.45
N THR A 741 -4.91 -17.70 16.88
CA THR A 741 -3.98 -16.61 16.52
C THR A 741 -4.65 -15.55 15.66
N VAL A 742 -5.23 -15.96 14.53
CA VAL A 742 -5.85 -15.03 13.57
C VAL A 742 -7.12 -14.40 14.13
N GLN A 743 -7.88 -15.10 14.98
CA GLN A 743 -9.00 -14.52 15.73
C GLN A 743 -8.55 -13.49 16.80
N GLY A 744 -7.27 -13.49 17.20
CA GLY A 744 -6.68 -12.46 18.06
C GLY A 744 -6.50 -11.10 17.36
N GLY A 745 -6.45 -11.07 16.03
CA GLY A 745 -6.11 -9.88 15.26
C GLY A 745 -4.62 -9.53 15.37
N LYS A 746 -4.32 -8.23 15.41
CA LYS A 746 -2.95 -7.68 15.30
C LYS A 746 -2.35 -8.05 13.94
N ASP A 747 -1.11 -8.55 13.88
CA ASP A 747 -0.44 -8.94 12.63
C ASP A 747 -0.74 -10.41 12.31
N THR A 748 -1.86 -10.66 11.62
CA THR A 748 -2.52 -11.97 11.62
C THR A 748 -1.80 -13.06 10.85
N ASP A 749 -1.18 -12.70 9.72
CA ASP A 749 -0.28 -13.54 8.92
C ASP A 749 1.00 -13.85 9.69
N SER A 750 1.77 -12.82 10.09
CA SER A 750 3.03 -12.96 10.84
C SER A 750 2.90 -13.85 12.08
N ASN A 751 1.91 -13.57 12.94
CA ASN A 751 1.67 -14.42 14.11
C ASN A 751 1.22 -15.83 13.72
N GLY A 752 0.37 -15.92 12.68
CA GLY A 752 -0.12 -17.19 12.14
C GLY A 752 1.02 -18.08 11.66
N ALA A 753 1.99 -17.50 10.96
CA ALA A 753 3.18 -18.17 10.45
C ALA A 753 4.03 -18.75 11.57
N THR A 754 4.44 -17.94 12.56
CA THR A 754 5.24 -18.44 13.69
C THR A 754 4.47 -19.46 14.54
N VAL A 755 3.16 -19.29 14.79
CA VAL A 755 2.38 -20.32 15.53
C VAL A 755 2.23 -21.61 14.73
N GLY A 756 1.92 -21.53 13.43
CA GLY A 756 1.82 -22.70 12.56
C GLY A 756 3.14 -23.45 12.44
N SER A 757 4.25 -22.71 12.35
CA SER A 757 5.61 -23.24 12.39
C SER A 757 5.89 -24.04 13.66
N ILE A 758 5.59 -23.47 14.84
CA ILE A 758 5.79 -24.12 16.15
C ILE A 758 4.97 -25.41 16.26
N LEU A 759 3.68 -25.41 15.90
CA LEU A 759 2.87 -26.64 15.96
C LEU A 759 3.25 -27.66 14.87
N GLY A 760 3.81 -27.23 13.74
CA GLY A 760 4.40 -28.13 12.76
C GLY A 760 5.64 -28.84 13.32
N ALA A 761 6.56 -28.09 13.91
CA ALA A 761 7.75 -28.61 14.58
C ALA A 761 7.41 -29.55 15.76
N LEU A 762 6.33 -29.26 16.49
CA LEU A 762 5.88 -30.07 17.62
C LEU A 762 5.20 -31.38 17.19
N ASN A 763 4.33 -31.34 16.17
CA ASN A 763 3.39 -32.43 15.90
C ASN A 763 3.78 -33.33 14.71
N GLY A 764 4.79 -32.96 13.92
CA GLY A 764 5.10 -33.65 12.66
C GLY A 764 3.98 -33.49 11.60
N THR A 765 4.18 -34.09 10.42
CA THR A 765 3.27 -33.92 9.28
C THR A 765 1.92 -34.59 9.50
N ALA A 766 1.87 -35.63 10.34
CA ALA A 766 0.64 -36.28 10.76
C ALA A 766 -0.26 -35.38 11.64
N GLY A 767 0.31 -34.36 12.28
CA GLY A 767 -0.41 -33.39 13.11
C GLY A 767 -1.03 -32.22 12.35
N ILE A 768 -0.81 -32.11 11.04
CA ILE A 768 -1.34 -31.04 10.19
C ILE A 768 -2.45 -31.62 9.30
N PRO A 769 -3.74 -31.29 9.53
CA PRO A 769 -4.84 -31.75 8.69
C PRO A 769 -4.65 -31.38 7.22
N SER A 770 -4.95 -32.31 6.31
CA SER A 770 -4.54 -32.17 4.91
C SER A 770 -5.25 -31.05 4.15
N HIS A 771 -6.40 -30.54 4.64
CA HIS A 771 -7.06 -29.36 4.06
C HIS A 771 -6.21 -28.08 4.15
N TRP A 772 -5.25 -28.02 5.08
CA TRP A 772 -4.26 -26.94 5.14
C TRP A 772 -3.17 -27.10 4.08
N THR A 773 -2.65 -28.33 3.90
CA THR A 773 -1.43 -28.60 3.12
C THR A 773 -1.68 -28.96 1.66
N GLU A 774 -2.81 -29.59 1.35
CA GLU A 774 -3.18 -29.94 -0.04
C GLU A 774 -3.23 -28.70 -0.95
N PRO A 775 -3.84 -27.55 -0.57
CA PRO A 775 -3.94 -26.38 -1.45
C PRO A 775 -2.61 -25.63 -1.69
N ILE A 776 -1.66 -25.69 -0.76
CA ILE A 776 -0.36 -25.02 -0.91
C ILE A 776 0.65 -25.83 -1.75
N HIS A 777 0.27 -27.04 -2.17
CA HIS A 777 1.01 -27.89 -3.12
C HIS A 777 2.51 -28.11 -2.79
N ASP A 778 2.92 -27.97 -1.53
CA ASP A 778 4.31 -27.92 -1.08
C ASP A 778 5.21 -26.87 -1.81
N HIS A 779 4.62 -25.83 -2.40
CA HIS A 779 5.34 -24.81 -3.20
C HIS A 779 5.37 -23.43 -2.53
N VAL A 780 6.59 -22.91 -2.31
CA VAL A 780 6.87 -21.57 -1.77
C VAL A 780 7.14 -20.59 -2.91
N ARG A 781 6.36 -19.50 -2.99
CA ARG A 781 6.69 -18.34 -3.82
C ARG A 781 7.49 -17.36 -2.96
N SER A 782 8.70 -17.03 -3.40
CA SER A 782 9.60 -16.10 -2.69
C SER A 782 10.12 -15.02 -3.64
N ALA A 783 10.39 -13.83 -3.09
CA ALA A 783 11.10 -12.73 -3.75
C ALA A 783 12.63 -12.75 -3.52
N VAL A 784 13.17 -13.70 -2.73
CA VAL A 784 14.62 -13.87 -2.56
C VAL A 784 15.24 -14.36 -3.87
N PHE A 785 16.15 -13.56 -4.43
CA PHE A 785 16.76 -13.84 -5.72
C PHE A 785 17.51 -15.19 -5.77
N GLY A 786 17.09 -16.05 -6.70
CA GLY A 786 17.63 -17.40 -6.90
C GLY A 786 16.88 -18.53 -6.17
N PHE A 787 15.80 -18.23 -5.44
CA PHE A 787 14.97 -19.23 -4.73
C PHE A 787 13.50 -19.24 -5.16
N GLU A 788 13.21 -18.72 -6.37
CA GLU A 788 11.87 -18.57 -6.92
C GLU A 788 11.19 -19.94 -7.17
N ASN A 789 10.08 -20.20 -6.47
CA ASN A 789 9.30 -21.45 -6.55
C ASN A 789 9.98 -22.69 -5.95
N THR A 790 10.81 -22.51 -4.91
CA THR A 790 11.38 -23.62 -4.11
C THR A 790 10.26 -24.48 -3.49
N SER A 791 10.49 -25.77 -3.27
CA SER A 791 9.52 -26.67 -2.61
C SER A 791 9.84 -26.88 -1.13
N ILE A 792 8.81 -27.09 -0.30
CA ILE A 792 8.95 -27.28 1.15
C ILE A 792 9.82 -28.50 1.52
N PRO A 793 9.68 -29.67 0.88
CA PRO A 793 10.61 -30.79 1.07
C PRO A 793 12.05 -30.54 0.60
N ASP A 794 12.30 -29.50 -0.21
CA ASP A 794 13.66 -29.06 -0.54
C ASP A 794 14.25 -28.17 0.56
N LEU A 795 13.46 -27.19 1.03
CA LEU A 795 13.83 -26.32 2.14
C LEU A 795 14.16 -27.13 3.41
N ALA A 796 13.27 -28.02 3.84
CA ALA A 796 13.47 -28.85 5.03
C ALA A 796 14.75 -29.72 4.93
N ARG A 797 15.03 -30.30 3.76
CA ARG A 797 16.24 -31.11 3.52
C ARG A 797 17.51 -30.26 3.52
N ARG A 798 17.45 -29.02 3.05
CA ARG A 798 18.54 -28.04 3.11
C ARG A 798 18.78 -27.59 4.56
N THR A 799 17.72 -27.36 5.32
CA THR A 799 17.77 -27.09 6.77
C THR A 799 18.47 -28.22 7.52
N GLU A 800 18.11 -29.48 7.26
CA GLU A 800 18.80 -30.66 7.85
C GLU A 800 20.28 -30.73 7.41
N ALA A 801 20.57 -30.47 6.13
CA ALA A 801 21.94 -30.50 5.63
C ALA A 801 22.87 -29.45 6.29
N VAL A 802 22.35 -28.27 6.66
CA VAL A 802 23.10 -27.23 7.40
C VAL A 802 23.58 -27.75 8.76
N MET A 803 22.77 -28.54 9.48
CA MET A 803 23.11 -29.08 10.82
C MET A 803 24.30 -30.07 10.80
N THR A 804 24.78 -30.46 9.62
CA THR A 804 25.79 -31.52 9.42
C THR A 804 27.11 -31.02 8.83
N ARG A 805 27.28 -29.69 8.72
CA ARG A 805 28.46 -29.02 8.16
C ARG A 805 29.43 -28.52 9.24
#